data_AF-A0A0R3D4R3-F1
#
_entry.id   AF-A0A0R3D4R3-F1
#
_cell.length_a   1.000
_cell.length_b   1.000
_cell.length_c   1.000
_cell.angle_alpha   90.00
_cell.angle_beta   90.00
_cell.angle_gamma   90.00
#
_symmetry.space_group_name_H-M   'P 1'
#
loop_
_entity.id
_entity.type
_entity.pdbx_description
1 polymer ?
#
loop_
_entity_poly.entity_id
_entity_poly.type
_entity_poly.pdbx_seq_one_letter_code
_entity_poly.pdbx_strand_id
1 'polypeptide(L)'
;MPDEPTLQTSTPGHIRSLLLDGSSPVLLLGAGASVTSGIPVAGATAEKAARWAWCREAGRSPEDIRIQRSDYWPWLCRQPWFSEHAPLADQYPKIIEKLLGVRKQRRDFFERLISPGVAPKIGYRALVRILNEGWINTVLTTNFDHCIEEAKVLENKPHFLVSIKTPDDLVRFNAASPDPQLVYLHGSVEHYSDKNLDHEVDQLDAPIVQRLVPLLRDHPLIVVGYRGNEPSVMRGLLLDQINATNTFAQGVYWCVRESDMQQPLSPLVKELAAAIGTNFQIVPIVGFDELLQYDLWDRLRSEGAQPIRRSHAYGQTDLPSDMRALETADADDLDDKMLRERLTQYAKRLGLNAPENPDRAWLREEARVRNLLRSVGNDLRPTLAGWLLFAPSPERKTAQATVAFSARGPVHWIKRCFGDDTATGKPDKDGFISVEQDISGNLWSQLNALTDLLALVNVSFRLKEEISRTAYPYDSLALKEVVVNALVHRDYDREGPVRIEVTLGEIRVSSPGGIIAEVAAQMAGKTLETVVRSGSRGIKGYRNPVITDLFYGGGQMDRSGSGLGDVWSLTLNNNGEVHFGPDANNENFVVTIHARPEAVDEVTNTAVSVVTDTVRYTTNLLPIDEMPAKIWHTATSSTAAWRLKKEAAGLAVPPGHVHDGRFFTLYDLEKIARDLVSPFDEGEVESLTLRELLDQPNGENILLKLMNEAIFEHLRKLGLAIDYNRRRAYFPKEEQGERKITYQGRVKRATRTVVKARVRRGTDDVLYYEHKAFGFTVMPFGGDWAVLLTPGYAFTRDGVGKPIGREKINILSTRRAARDFNPTVHHDVTFWASILSEDADGVFALTFERQNELSSYAPTILLSRSQPTVAFSSTAFSESEELDSEIEADLENLDDELSALAEEEAQSEDSDQEDDERDQDNDD
;
A
#
# COMPACT_ATOMS: atom_id res chain seq x y z
N MET A 1 -36.79 -1.92 -46.71
CA MET A 1 -36.04 -1.83 -45.45
C MET A 1 -36.22 -0.40 -44.98
N PRO A 2 -36.88 -0.13 -43.84
CA PRO A 2 -36.85 1.23 -43.29
C PRO A 2 -35.41 1.54 -42.88
N ASP A 3 -34.92 2.72 -43.27
CA ASP A 3 -33.58 3.20 -42.91
C ASP A 3 -33.39 3.08 -41.39
N GLU A 4 -32.34 2.37 -40.95
CA GLU A 4 -31.96 2.38 -39.53
C GLU A 4 -31.70 3.84 -39.13
N PRO A 5 -32.27 4.32 -38.00
CA PRO A 5 -32.06 5.70 -37.57
C PRO A 5 -30.56 5.94 -37.40
N THR A 6 -30.03 6.94 -38.09
CA THR A 6 -28.63 7.37 -37.95
C THR A 6 -28.44 7.95 -36.55
N LEU A 7 -27.92 7.12 -35.64
CA LEU A 7 -27.67 7.50 -34.25
C LEU A 7 -26.61 8.60 -34.20
N GLN A 8 -26.92 9.72 -33.55
CA GLN A 8 -25.95 10.79 -33.37
C GLN A 8 -24.81 10.31 -32.47
N THR A 9 -23.58 10.56 -32.90
CA THR A 9 -22.38 10.26 -32.13
C THR A 9 -21.78 11.56 -31.62
N SER A 10 -21.42 11.60 -30.35
CA SER A 10 -20.80 12.73 -29.66
C SER A 10 -19.50 12.30 -29.01
N THR A 11 -18.80 13.22 -28.35
CA THR A 11 -17.49 12.95 -27.73
C THR A 11 -17.55 13.10 -26.21
N PRO A 12 -16.61 12.49 -25.46
CA PRO A 12 -16.46 12.74 -24.03
C PRO A 12 -16.30 14.23 -23.69
N GLY A 13 -15.74 15.02 -24.62
CA GLY A 13 -15.64 16.48 -24.49
C GLY A 13 -17.01 17.18 -24.40
N HIS A 14 -18.05 16.65 -25.05
CA HIS A 14 -19.40 17.17 -24.94
C HIS A 14 -19.97 16.94 -23.54
N ILE A 15 -19.74 15.76 -22.95
CA ILE A 15 -20.11 15.49 -21.54
C ILE A 15 -19.44 16.51 -20.62
N ARG A 16 -18.14 16.80 -20.86
CA ARG A 16 -17.43 17.83 -20.09
C ARG A 16 -18.10 19.20 -20.23
N SER A 17 -18.48 19.61 -21.44
CA SER A 17 -19.22 20.87 -21.66
C SER A 17 -20.53 20.94 -20.86
N LEU A 18 -21.29 19.85 -20.74
CA LEU A 18 -22.50 19.82 -19.91
C LEU A 18 -22.22 20.12 -18.43
N LEU A 19 -21.09 19.62 -17.91
CA LEU A 19 -20.67 19.87 -16.53
C LEU A 19 -20.24 21.33 -16.33
N LEU A 20 -19.63 21.94 -17.36
CA LEU A 20 -19.23 23.35 -17.34
C LEU A 20 -20.43 24.31 -17.44
N ASP A 21 -21.46 23.94 -18.20
CA ASP A 21 -22.66 24.75 -18.42
C ASP A 21 -23.61 24.75 -17.21
N GLY A 22 -23.31 23.97 -16.17
CA GLY A 22 -24.12 23.90 -14.94
C GLY A 22 -25.39 23.06 -15.06
N SER A 23 -25.48 22.19 -16.07
CA SER A 23 -26.68 21.37 -16.36
C SER A 23 -26.97 20.30 -15.30
N SER A 24 -26.01 20.05 -14.38
CA SER A 24 -26.13 19.11 -13.25
C SER A 24 -26.67 17.72 -13.66
N PRO A 25 -25.97 16.97 -14.53
CA PRO A 25 -26.49 15.73 -15.09
C PRO A 25 -26.68 14.62 -14.04
N VAL A 26 -27.60 13.70 -14.36
CA VAL A 26 -27.81 12.45 -13.62
C VAL A 26 -26.95 11.36 -14.22
N LEU A 27 -26.22 10.63 -13.39
CA LEU A 27 -25.36 9.53 -13.85
C LEU A 27 -26.02 8.18 -13.56
N LEU A 28 -26.29 7.37 -14.58
CA LEU A 28 -26.76 5.99 -14.44
C LEU A 28 -25.59 5.02 -14.65
N LEU A 29 -25.25 4.26 -13.60
CA LEU A 29 -24.19 3.25 -13.62
C LEU A 29 -24.76 1.84 -13.69
N GLY A 30 -24.16 1.02 -14.56
CA GLY A 30 -24.40 -0.41 -14.62
C GLY A 30 -23.18 -1.25 -14.25
N ALA A 31 -23.34 -2.57 -14.32
CA ALA A 31 -22.35 -3.54 -13.82
C ALA A 31 -20.99 -3.45 -14.54
N GLY A 32 -20.95 -2.87 -15.74
CA GLY A 32 -19.71 -2.63 -16.47
C GLY A 32 -18.76 -1.64 -15.79
N ALA A 33 -19.26 -0.74 -14.93
CA ALA A 33 -18.42 0.21 -14.19
C ALA A 33 -17.59 -0.47 -13.09
N SER A 34 -18.09 -1.56 -12.51
CA SER A 34 -17.47 -2.24 -11.36
C SER A 34 -16.41 -3.29 -11.74
N VAL A 35 -16.21 -3.56 -13.04
CA VAL A 35 -15.37 -4.67 -13.53
C VAL A 35 -13.92 -4.54 -13.11
N THR A 36 -13.32 -3.36 -13.28
CA THR A 36 -11.92 -3.10 -12.90
C THR A 36 -11.73 -3.13 -11.37
N SER A 37 -12.81 -2.90 -10.61
CA SER A 37 -12.85 -2.99 -9.14
C SER A 37 -13.11 -4.43 -8.63
N GLY A 38 -13.02 -5.44 -9.51
CA GLY A 38 -13.07 -6.86 -9.13
C GLY A 38 -14.47 -7.49 -9.16
N ILE A 39 -15.50 -6.72 -9.52
CA ILE A 39 -16.88 -7.18 -9.53
C ILE A 39 -17.25 -7.69 -10.92
N PRO A 40 -17.60 -8.98 -11.07
CA PRO A 40 -17.84 -9.57 -12.38
C PRO A 40 -19.16 -9.10 -13.02
N VAL A 41 -19.18 -8.99 -14.34
CA VAL A 41 -20.42 -8.81 -15.11
C VAL A 41 -21.32 -10.06 -15.06
N ALA A 42 -22.57 -9.95 -15.51
CA ALA A 42 -23.58 -11.02 -15.47
C ALA A 42 -23.07 -12.38 -15.97
N GLY A 43 -22.38 -12.43 -17.12
CA GLY A 43 -21.85 -13.69 -17.66
C GLY A 43 -20.82 -14.37 -16.75
N ALA A 44 -19.84 -13.61 -16.26
CA ALA A 44 -18.83 -14.12 -15.33
C ALA A 44 -19.45 -14.47 -13.96
N THR A 45 -20.48 -13.74 -13.53
CA THR A 45 -21.23 -14.04 -12.30
C THR A 45 -22.00 -15.34 -12.41
N ALA A 46 -22.68 -15.57 -13.54
CA ALA A 46 -23.38 -16.82 -13.82
C ALA A 46 -22.41 -18.01 -13.81
N GLU A 47 -21.21 -17.84 -14.34
CA GLU A 47 -20.17 -18.87 -14.25
C GLU A 47 -19.71 -19.14 -12.80
N LYS A 48 -19.46 -18.08 -12.01
CA LYS A 48 -19.16 -18.21 -10.58
C LYS A 48 -20.29 -18.89 -9.80
N ALA A 49 -21.54 -18.59 -10.13
CA ALA A 49 -22.72 -19.23 -9.51
C ALA A 49 -22.78 -20.73 -9.85
N ALA A 50 -22.48 -21.09 -11.10
CA ALA A 50 -22.40 -22.49 -11.52
C ALA A 50 -21.28 -23.24 -10.78
N ARG A 51 -20.07 -22.66 -10.69
CA ARG A 51 -18.98 -23.22 -9.90
C ARG A 51 -19.38 -23.41 -8.44
N TRP A 52 -19.99 -22.39 -7.83
CA TRP A 52 -20.42 -22.44 -6.43
C TRP A 52 -21.42 -23.55 -6.17
N ALA A 53 -22.45 -23.65 -7.02
CA ALA A 53 -23.48 -24.67 -6.88
C ALA A 53 -22.90 -26.08 -7.00
N TRP A 54 -22.00 -26.30 -7.96
CA TRP A 54 -21.28 -27.56 -8.12
C TRP A 54 -20.38 -27.89 -6.93
N CYS A 55 -19.60 -26.93 -6.41
CA CYS A 55 -18.73 -27.13 -5.24
C CYS A 55 -19.53 -27.66 -4.05
N ARG A 56 -20.72 -27.08 -3.83
CA ARG A 56 -21.60 -27.49 -2.74
C ARG A 56 -22.16 -28.90 -2.94
N GLU A 57 -22.59 -29.24 -4.16
CA GLU A 57 -23.06 -30.59 -4.48
C GLU A 57 -21.94 -31.63 -4.35
N ALA A 58 -20.70 -31.25 -4.69
CA ALA A 58 -19.51 -32.09 -4.58
C ALA A 58 -18.88 -32.11 -3.16
N GLY A 59 -19.43 -31.41 -2.18
CA GLY A 59 -18.89 -31.32 -0.81
C GLY A 59 -17.51 -30.64 -0.73
N ARG A 60 -17.22 -29.73 -1.66
CA ARG A 60 -15.96 -28.96 -1.74
C ARG A 60 -16.20 -27.50 -1.30
N SER A 61 -15.13 -26.87 -0.81
CA SER A 61 -15.17 -25.42 -0.53
C SER A 61 -15.25 -24.63 -1.85
N PRO A 62 -16.13 -23.61 -1.97
CA PRO A 62 -16.13 -22.68 -3.10
C PRO A 62 -14.80 -21.93 -3.29
N GLU A 63 -13.96 -21.88 -2.27
CA GLU A 63 -12.66 -21.21 -2.25
C GLU A 63 -11.50 -22.13 -2.69
N ASP A 64 -11.76 -23.40 -3.00
CA ASP A 64 -10.71 -24.32 -3.46
C ASP A 64 -10.20 -23.89 -4.85
N ILE A 65 -8.95 -23.43 -4.90
CA ILE A 65 -8.27 -22.89 -6.09
C ILE A 65 -8.03 -23.99 -7.15
N ARG A 66 -8.04 -25.26 -6.75
CA ARG A 66 -7.78 -26.39 -7.66
C ARG A 66 -8.96 -26.69 -8.60
N ILE A 67 -10.14 -26.15 -8.31
CA ILE A 67 -11.36 -26.39 -9.10
C ILE A 67 -11.26 -25.62 -10.42
N GLN A 68 -11.28 -26.37 -11.52
CA GLN A 68 -11.18 -25.87 -12.89
C GLN A 68 -12.54 -25.87 -13.58
N ARG A 69 -12.65 -25.10 -14.67
CA ARG A 69 -13.87 -25.05 -15.49
C ARG A 69 -14.29 -26.43 -16.01
N SER A 70 -13.33 -27.30 -16.31
CA SER A 70 -13.56 -28.68 -16.73
C SER A 70 -14.36 -29.51 -15.71
N ASP A 71 -14.37 -29.14 -14.44
CA ASP A 71 -15.01 -29.92 -13.37
C ASP A 71 -16.53 -29.66 -13.32
N TYR A 72 -16.93 -28.39 -13.37
CA TYR A 72 -18.34 -27.99 -13.21
C TYR A 72 -19.06 -27.74 -14.55
N TRP A 73 -18.35 -27.41 -15.64
CA TRP A 73 -18.98 -27.12 -16.93
C TRP A 73 -19.78 -28.30 -17.50
N PRO A 74 -19.26 -29.55 -17.52
CA PRO A 74 -20.05 -30.70 -17.99
C PRO A 74 -21.26 -31.01 -17.11
N TRP A 75 -21.25 -30.60 -15.84
CA TRP A 75 -22.40 -30.71 -14.96
C TRP A 75 -23.45 -29.64 -15.28
N LEU A 76 -23.04 -28.41 -15.58
CA LEU A 76 -23.94 -27.34 -16.01
C LEU A 76 -24.60 -27.67 -17.35
N CYS A 77 -23.85 -28.17 -18.33
CA CYS A 77 -24.38 -28.57 -19.64
C CYS A 77 -25.36 -29.76 -19.57
N ARG A 78 -25.35 -30.55 -18.48
CA ARG A 78 -26.31 -31.63 -18.25
C ARG A 78 -27.66 -31.12 -17.72
N GLN A 79 -27.76 -29.85 -17.32
CA GLN A 79 -29.00 -29.29 -16.82
C GLN A 79 -30.02 -29.12 -17.95
N PRO A 80 -31.25 -29.64 -17.83
CA PRO A 80 -32.22 -29.66 -18.94
C PRO A 80 -32.72 -28.26 -19.35
N TRP A 81 -32.54 -27.26 -18.49
CA TRP A 81 -32.96 -25.87 -18.71
C TRP A 81 -31.82 -24.98 -19.24
N PHE A 82 -30.58 -25.45 -19.24
CA PHE A 82 -29.40 -24.69 -19.67
C PHE A 82 -29.11 -24.93 -21.15
N SER A 83 -28.78 -23.87 -21.88
CA SER A 83 -28.42 -23.94 -23.30
C SER A 83 -26.97 -23.53 -23.50
N GLU A 84 -26.12 -24.43 -23.98
CA GLU A 84 -24.72 -24.11 -24.25
C GLU A 84 -24.54 -23.09 -25.39
N HIS A 85 -25.53 -22.94 -26.27
CA HIS A 85 -25.44 -22.08 -27.45
C HIS A 85 -25.92 -20.64 -27.22
N ALA A 86 -26.54 -20.36 -26.06
CA ALA A 86 -26.96 -19.01 -25.69
C ALA A 86 -25.86 -18.31 -24.87
N PRO A 87 -25.65 -16.99 -25.03
CA PRO A 87 -24.71 -16.24 -24.20
C PRO A 87 -25.01 -16.42 -22.71
N LEU A 88 -23.97 -16.63 -21.90
CA LEU A 88 -24.14 -16.87 -20.45
C LEU A 88 -24.82 -15.70 -19.74
N ALA A 89 -24.55 -14.48 -20.21
CA ALA A 89 -25.14 -13.26 -19.66
C ALA A 89 -26.67 -13.22 -19.81
N ASP A 90 -27.22 -13.78 -20.88
CA ASP A 90 -28.67 -13.81 -21.13
C ASP A 90 -29.35 -14.92 -20.32
N GLN A 91 -28.59 -15.94 -19.93
CA GLN A 91 -29.04 -17.04 -19.09
C GLN A 91 -28.83 -16.76 -17.59
N TYR A 92 -28.23 -15.62 -17.22
CA TYR A 92 -27.90 -15.26 -15.85
C TYR A 92 -29.10 -15.36 -14.87
N PRO A 93 -30.28 -14.78 -15.15
CA PRO A 93 -31.41 -14.87 -14.23
C PRO A 93 -31.81 -16.32 -13.92
N LYS A 94 -31.91 -17.15 -14.98
CA LYS A 94 -32.25 -18.58 -14.86
C LYS A 94 -31.20 -19.35 -14.06
N ILE A 95 -29.91 -19.05 -14.26
CA ILE A 95 -28.82 -19.70 -13.53
C ILE A 95 -28.90 -19.39 -12.03
N ILE A 96 -29.08 -18.13 -11.65
CA ILE A 96 -29.21 -17.74 -10.24
C ILE A 96 -30.45 -18.38 -9.61
N GLU A 97 -31.59 -18.36 -10.29
CA GLU A 97 -32.84 -18.91 -9.80
C GLU A 97 -32.75 -20.44 -9.58
N LYS A 98 -32.29 -21.18 -10.59
CA LYS A 98 -32.25 -22.66 -10.56
C LYS A 98 -31.11 -23.22 -9.71
N LEU A 99 -29.95 -22.57 -9.67
CA LEU A 99 -28.78 -23.09 -8.96
C LEU A 99 -28.67 -22.59 -7.52
N LEU A 100 -29.15 -21.38 -7.25
CA LEU A 100 -29.13 -20.75 -5.93
C LEU A 100 -30.57 -20.57 -5.43
N GLY A 101 -31.40 -21.62 -5.46
CA GLY A 101 -32.82 -21.49 -5.11
C GLY A 101 -33.11 -21.13 -3.63
N VAL A 102 -32.19 -21.43 -2.70
CA VAL A 102 -32.39 -21.15 -1.26
C VAL A 102 -31.95 -19.72 -0.93
N ARG A 103 -32.83 -18.96 -0.26
CA ARG A 103 -32.63 -17.54 0.11
C ARG A 103 -31.27 -17.26 0.77
N LYS A 104 -30.94 -18.03 1.82
CA LYS A 104 -29.66 -17.89 2.54
C LYS A 104 -28.46 -18.08 1.61
N GLN A 105 -28.53 -19.06 0.70
CA GLN A 105 -27.43 -19.36 -0.22
C GLN A 105 -27.22 -18.26 -1.26
N ARG A 106 -28.29 -17.64 -1.77
CA ARG A 106 -28.16 -16.47 -2.66
C ARG A 106 -27.49 -15.32 -1.95
N ARG A 107 -27.95 -15.02 -0.74
CA ARG A 107 -27.41 -13.91 0.04
C ARG A 107 -25.92 -14.15 0.32
N ASP A 108 -25.56 -15.32 0.82
CA ASP A 108 -24.17 -15.70 1.10
C ASP A 108 -23.30 -15.63 -0.18
N PHE A 109 -23.84 -16.00 -1.35
CA PHE A 109 -23.15 -15.87 -2.64
C PHE A 109 -22.91 -14.40 -3.03
N PHE A 110 -23.95 -13.57 -2.98
CA PHE A 110 -23.87 -12.17 -3.39
C PHE A 110 -23.05 -11.32 -2.43
N GLU A 111 -23.15 -11.52 -1.12
CA GLU A 111 -22.32 -10.85 -0.12
C GLU A 111 -20.82 -11.08 -0.39
N ARG A 112 -20.43 -12.31 -0.75
CA ARG A 112 -19.05 -12.60 -1.16
C ARG A 112 -18.67 -12.03 -2.52
N LEU A 113 -19.64 -11.91 -3.42
CA LEU A 113 -19.41 -11.37 -4.76
C LEU A 113 -19.15 -9.87 -4.76
N ILE A 114 -19.90 -9.12 -3.94
CA ILE A 114 -19.83 -7.65 -3.85
C ILE A 114 -18.68 -7.17 -2.95
N SER A 115 -18.10 -8.06 -2.13
CA SER A 115 -16.93 -7.77 -1.30
C SER A 115 -15.69 -8.57 -1.78
N PRO A 116 -15.13 -8.26 -2.97
CA PRO A 116 -14.04 -9.04 -3.57
C PRO A 116 -12.68 -8.87 -2.86
N GLY A 117 -12.60 -8.04 -1.81
CA GLY A 117 -11.32 -7.67 -1.16
C GLY A 117 -10.44 -6.75 -2.02
N VAL A 118 -11.00 -6.19 -3.10
CA VAL A 118 -10.31 -5.25 -4.00
C VAL A 118 -10.91 -3.86 -3.78
N ALA A 119 -10.06 -2.90 -3.43
CA ALA A 119 -10.49 -1.51 -3.27
C ALA A 119 -10.98 -0.90 -4.61
N PRO A 120 -11.96 0.02 -4.57
CA PRO A 120 -12.45 0.73 -5.76
C PRO A 120 -11.34 1.38 -6.58
N LYS A 121 -11.40 1.19 -7.90
CA LYS A 121 -10.42 1.73 -8.85
C LYS A 121 -10.61 3.23 -9.10
N ILE A 122 -9.71 3.76 -9.93
CA ILE A 122 -9.54 5.20 -10.17
C ILE A 122 -10.82 5.88 -10.67
N GLY A 123 -11.70 5.21 -11.43
CA GLY A 123 -12.96 5.77 -11.91
C GLY A 123 -13.93 6.09 -10.79
N TYR A 124 -14.12 5.19 -9.82
CA TYR A 124 -14.96 5.46 -8.64
C TYR A 124 -14.34 6.53 -7.75
N ARG A 125 -13.02 6.52 -7.59
CA ARG A 125 -12.30 7.57 -6.82
C ARG A 125 -12.42 8.94 -7.47
N ALA A 126 -12.39 9.02 -8.79
CA ALA A 126 -12.63 10.25 -9.54
C ALA A 126 -14.10 10.68 -9.44
N LEU A 127 -15.04 9.75 -9.57
CA LEU A 127 -16.47 10.01 -9.44
C LEU A 127 -16.82 10.66 -8.11
N VAL A 128 -16.35 10.12 -6.98
CA VAL A 128 -16.67 10.71 -5.67
C VAL A 128 -16.04 12.10 -5.47
N ARG A 129 -14.93 12.41 -6.16
CA ARG A 129 -14.37 13.77 -6.19
C ARG A 129 -15.22 14.70 -7.05
N ILE A 130 -15.71 14.23 -8.19
CA ILE A 130 -16.67 14.98 -9.04
C ILE A 130 -17.96 15.28 -8.27
N LEU A 131 -18.47 14.30 -7.50
CA LEU A 131 -19.60 14.50 -6.59
C LEU A 131 -19.29 15.55 -5.50
N ASN A 132 -18.10 15.50 -4.92
CA ASN A 132 -17.68 16.46 -3.90
C ASN A 132 -17.62 17.90 -4.42
N GLU A 133 -17.10 18.09 -5.64
CA GLU A 133 -17.07 19.41 -6.27
C GLU A 133 -18.48 19.84 -6.75
N GLY A 134 -19.42 18.93 -6.93
CA GLY A 134 -20.83 19.25 -7.24
C GLY A 134 -21.10 19.45 -8.73
N TRP A 135 -20.26 18.88 -9.60
CA TRP A 135 -20.54 18.78 -11.03
C TRP A 135 -21.65 17.76 -11.34
N ILE A 136 -21.73 16.72 -10.52
CA ILE A 136 -22.78 15.70 -10.54
C ILE A 136 -23.33 15.60 -9.12
N ASN A 137 -24.66 15.60 -8.96
CA ASN A 137 -25.28 15.50 -7.63
C ASN A 137 -26.02 14.17 -7.44
N THR A 138 -26.47 13.50 -8.50
CA THR A 138 -27.26 12.26 -8.36
C THR A 138 -26.69 11.14 -9.21
N VAL A 139 -26.42 10.00 -8.57
CA VAL A 139 -26.01 8.75 -9.21
C VAL A 139 -27.12 7.73 -9.00
N LEU A 140 -27.58 7.13 -10.09
CA LEU A 140 -28.46 5.97 -10.12
C LEU A 140 -27.59 4.74 -10.39
N THR A 141 -27.79 3.66 -9.65
CA THR A 141 -27.04 2.41 -9.88
C THR A 141 -27.98 1.22 -9.97
N THR A 142 -27.71 0.34 -10.93
CA THR A 142 -28.30 -1.01 -10.96
C THR A 142 -27.42 -2.04 -10.27
N ASN A 143 -26.25 -1.64 -9.78
CA ASN A 143 -25.32 -2.52 -9.09
C ASN A 143 -25.67 -2.63 -7.62
N PHE A 144 -25.37 -3.80 -7.05
CA PHE A 144 -25.54 -4.07 -5.63
C PHE A 144 -24.28 -3.81 -4.79
N ASP A 145 -23.19 -3.38 -5.44
CA ASP A 145 -21.91 -3.18 -4.79
C ASP A 145 -21.81 -1.88 -4.00
N HIS A 146 -20.77 -1.81 -3.18
CA HIS A 146 -20.46 -0.69 -2.32
C HIS A 146 -19.32 0.18 -2.88
N CYS A 147 -18.98 0.08 -4.18
CA CYS A 147 -17.79 0.74 -4.71
C CYS A 147 -17.79 2.27 -4.53
N ILE A 148 -18.96 2.93 -4.62
CA ILE A 148 -19.09 4.37 -4.38
C ILE A 148 -18.96 4.70 -2.89
N GLU A 149 -19.60 3.92 -2.02
CA GLU A 149 -19.56 4.12 -0.57
C GLU A 149 -18.13 3.89 -0.03
N GLU A 150 -17.45 2.85 -0.50
CA GLU A 150 -16.05 2.56 -0.20
C GLU A 150 -15.11 3.62 -0.78
N ALA A 151 -15.32 4.06 -2.02
CA ALA A 151 -14.53 5.15 -2.62
C ALA A 151 -14.70 6.45 -1.83
N LYS A 152 -15.90 6.73 -1.30
CA LYS A 152 -16.15 7.85 -0.41
C LYS A 152 -15.29 7.78 0.84
N VAL A 153 -15.23 6.60 1.47
CA VAL A 153 -14.38 6.38 2.66
C VAL A 153 -12.89 6.49 2.31
N LEU A 154 -12.46 5.98 1.16
CA LEU A 154 -11.05 6.07 0.75
C LEU A 154 -10.60 7.51 0.48
N GLU A 155 -11.46 8.30 -0.14
CA GLU A 155 -11.19 9.69 -0.51
C GLU A 155 -11.63 10.70 0.57
N ASN A 156 -12.39 10.30 1.59
CA ASN A 156 -13.12 11.21 2.48
C ASN A 156 -13.94 12.26 1.70
N LYS A 157 -14.52 11.87 0.57
CA LYS A 157 -15.22 12.76 -0.37
C LYS A 157 -16.37 12.02 -1.05
N PRO A 158 -17.55 12.61 -1.27
CA PRO A 158 -18.01 13.82 -0.58
C PRO A 158 -18.09 13.58 0.94
N HIS A 159 -18.06 14.65 1.75
CA HIS A 159 -18.16 14.53 3.22
C HIS A 159 -19.46 13.79 3.64
N PHE A 160 -20.54 14.00 2.89
CA PHE A 160 -21.80 13.32 3.07
C PHE A 160 -22.34 12.79 1.74
N LEU A 161 -22.95 11.61 1.77
CA LEU A 161 -23.59 10.96 0.63
C LEU A 161 -24.92 10.38 1.10
N VAL A 162 -26.02 10.82 0.49
CA VAL A 162 -27.35 10.29 0.78
C VAL A 162 -27.51 8.97 0.02
N SER A 163 -27.48 7.85 0.75
CA SER A 163 -27.68 6.52 0.18
C SER A 163 -29.15 6.13 0.30
N ILE A 164 -29.81 5.86 -0.82
CA ILE A 164 -31.22 5.46 -0.92
C ILE A 164 -31.25 4.01 -1.40
N LYS A 165 -31.43 3.09 -0.45
CA LYS A 165 -31.37 1.63 -0.68
C LYS A 165 -32.75 0.98 -0.64
N THR A 166 -33.73 1.62 -0.02
CA THR A 166 -35.08 1.10 0.19
C THR A 166 -36.14 2.16 -0.10
N PRO A 167 -37.41 1.77 -0.32
CA PRO A 167 -38.51 2.73 -0.44
C PRO A 167 -38.67 3.63 0.79
N ASP A 168 -38.33 3.15 1.99
CA ASP A 168 -38.38 3.94 3.22
C ASP A 168 -37.33 5.07 3.22
N ASP A 169 -36.18 4.86 2.56
CA ASP A 169 -35.14 5.89 2.39
C ASP A 169 -35.58 7.02 1.44
N LEU A 170 -36.64 6.85 0.65
CA LEU A 170 -37.11 7.87 -0.31
C LEU A 170 -37.51 9.19 0.36
N VAL A 171 -37.80 9.18 1.66
CA VAL A 171 -38.04 10.43 2.42
C VAL A 171 -36.82 11.35 2.42
N ARG A 172 -35.62 10.80 2.21
CA ARG A 172 -34.33 11.52 2.16
C ARG A 172 -34.02 12.03 0.74
N PHE A 173 -34.71 11.51 -0.28
CA PHE A 173 -34.50 11.92 -1.68
C PHE A 173 -35.02 13.32 -1.95
N ASN A 174 -34.22 14.12 -2.65
CA ASN A 174 -34.63 15.43 -3.13
C ASN A 174 -34.05 15.71 -4.53
N ALA A 175 -34.91 16.02 -5.51
CA ALA A 175 -34.51 16.32 -6.88
C ALA A 175 -33.61 17.56 -7.01
N ALA A 176 -33.63 18.45 -6.01
CA ALA A 176 -32.82 19.68 -5.97
C ALA A 176 -31.90 19.70 -4.73
N SER A 177 -31.36 18.54 -4.33
CA SER A 177 -30.45 18.49 -3.19
C SER A 177 -29.10 19.13 -3.50
N PRO A 178 -28.54 19.95 -2.58
CA PRO A 178 -27.14 20.38 -2.67
C PRO A 178 -26.17 19.27 -2.27
N ASP A 179 -26.64 18.23 -1.57
CA ASP A 179 -25.83 17.09 -1.12
C ASP A 179 -25.88 15.96 -2.17
N PRO A 180 -24.76 15.27 -2.45
CA PRO A 180 -24.75 14.14 -3.38
C PRO A 180 -25.65 12.97 -2.94
N GLN A 181 -26.31 12.33 -3.91
CA GLN A 181 -27.26 11.25 -3.71
C GLN A 181 -26.88 10.02 -4.54
N LEU A 182 -26.99 8.84 -3.93
CA LEU A 182 -26.83 7.53 -4.55
C LEU A 182 -28.14 6.76 -4.41
N VAL A 183 -28.77 6.44 -5.53
CA VAL A 183 -30.04 5.71 -5.58
C VAL A 183 -29.80 4.32 -6.14
N TYR A 184 -30.06 3.30 -5.33
CA TYR A 184 -30.04 1.90 -5.75
C TYR A 184 -31.39 1.54 -6.34
N LEU A 185 -31.45 1.39 -7.67
CA LEU A 185 -32.72 1.13 -8.37
C LEU A 185 -33.36 -0.20 -7.97
N HIS A 186 -32.52 -1.20 -7.67
CA HIS A 186 -32.94 -2.55 -7.25
C HIS A 186 -32.82 -2.79 -5.74
N GLY A 187 -32.46 -1.75 -4.99
CA GLY A 187 -32.13 -1.82 -3.56
C GLY A 187 -30.78 -2.49 -3.25
N SER A 188 -30.60 -2.95 -2.01
CA SER A 188 -29.36 -3.55 -1.51
C SER A 188 -29.46 -5.06 -1.29
N VAL A 189 -28.34 -5.79 -1.33
CA VAL A 189 -28.30 -7.25 -1.07
C VAL A 189 -28.81 -7.60 0.32
N GLU A 190 -28.50 -6.77 1.32
CA GLU A 190 -28.89 -6.96 2.72
C GLU A 190 -30.41 -6.93 2.92
N HIS A 191 -31.07 -6.04 2.15
CA HIS A 191 -32.52 -5.84 2.17
C HIS A 191 -33.22 -6.58 1.02
N TYR A 192 -32.49 -7.42 0.30
CA TYR A 192 -33.00 -8.24 -0.79
C TYR A 192 -33.91 -9.33 -0.21
N SER A 193 -35.13 -8.92 0.11
CA SER A 193 -36.26 -9.77 0.39
C SER A 193 -36.73 -10.36 -0.94
N ASP A 194 -36.59 -11.67 -1.11
CA ASP A 194 -37.37 -12.55 -1.99
C ASP A 194 -37.61 -12.18 -3.50
N LYS A 195 -37.02 -11.11 -4.05
CA LYS A 195 -37.36 -10.54 -5.37
C LYS A 195 -36.66 -11.15 -6.61
N ASN A 196 -36.35 -12.46 -6.60
CA ASN A 196 -35.79 -13.17 -7.78
C ASN A 196 -36.74 -14.25 -8.35
N LEU A 197 -38.04 -14.13 -8.10
CA LEU A 197 -39.05 -14.90 -8.82
C LEU A 197 -39.39 -14.14 -10.12
N ASP A 198 -39.52 -14.84 -11.23
CA ASP A 198 -39.70 -14.38 -12.63
C ASP A 198 -40.84 -13.35 -12.89
N HIS A 199 -41.45 -12.76 -11.86
CA HIS A 199 -42.61 -11.89 -11.97
C HIS A 199 -42.37 -10.46 -11.44
N GLU A 200 -41.34 -10.24 -10.60
CA GLU A 200 -41.12 -8.95 -9.91
C GLU A 200 -39.84 -8.20 -10.32
N VAL A 201 -38.89 -8.83 -11.01
CA VAL A 201 -37.69 -8.16 -11.60
C VAL A 201 -38.05 -7.35 -12.85
N ASP A 202 -39.27 -7.50 -13.37
CA ASP A 202 -39.75 -6.79 -14.55
C ASP A 202 -40.18 -5.35 -14.27
N GLN A 203 -40.39 -4.95 -13.00
CA GLN A 203 -40.89 -3.61 -12.65
C GLN A 203 -40.14 -3.01 -11.47
N LEU A 204 -39.72 -1.75 -11.61
CA LEU A 204 -39.18 -0.95 -10.51
C LEU A 204 -40.29 -0.53 -9.53
N ASP A 205 -39.93 -0.31 -8.27
CA ASP A 205 -40.86 0.20 -7.27
C ASP A 205 -41.42 1.56 -7.73
N ALA A 206 -42.74 1.64 -7.95
CA ALA A 206 -43.41 2.83 -8.49
C ALA A 206 -43.10 4.15 -7.74
N PRO A 207 -42.97 4.17 -6.38
CA PRO A 207 -42.57 5.38 -5.65
C PRO A 207 -41.19 5.92 -6.05
N ILE A 208 -40.22 5.04 -6.35
CA ILE A 208 -38.88 5.45 -6.80
C ILE A 208 -39.00 6.14 -8.15
N VAL A 209 -39.70 5.51 -9.10
CA VAL A 209 -39.90 6.07 -10.45
C VAL A 209 -40.58 7.44 -10.38
N GLN A 210 -41.64 7.58 -9.60
CA GLN A 210 -42.35 8.86 -9.42
C GLN A 210 -41.45 10.00 -8.92
N ARG A 211 -40.46 9.69 -8.07
CA ARG A 211 -39.49 10.66 -7.56
C ARG A 211 -38.38 10.99 -8.56
N LEU A 212 -37.99 10.02 -9.39
CA LEU A 212 -36.92 10.20 -10.39
C LEU A 212 -37.39 10.89 -11.67
N VAL A 213 -38.65 10.75 -12.08
CA VAL A 213 -39.17 11.35 -13.33
C VAL A 213 -38.94 12.87 -13.43
N PRO A 214 -39.23 13.70 -12.40
CA PRO A 214 -38.92 15.13 -12.47
C PRO A 214 -37.42 15.40 -12.66
N LEU A 215 -36.56 14.62 -12.01
CA LEU A 215 -35.12 14.75 -12.13
C LEU A 215 -34.65 14.43 -13.56
N LEU A 216 -35.15 13.34 -14.16
CA LEU A 216 -34.84 12.94 -15.54
C LEU A 216 -35.43 13.87 -16.61
N ARG A 217 -36.49 14.61 -16.28
CA ARG A 217 -37.07 15.64 -17.15
C ARG A 217 -36.20 16.90 -17.17
N ASP A 218 -35.70 17.30 -16.00
CA ASP A 218 -35.08 18.62 -15.79
C ASP A 218 -33.55 18.59 -15.95
N HIS A 219 -32.93 17.41 -16.03
CA HIS A 219 -31.48 17.23 -16.14
C HIS A 219 -31.05 16.26 -17.25
N PRO A 220 -29.87 16.44 -17.87
CA PRO A 220 -29.32 15.47 -18.81
C PRO A 220 -29.03 14.12 -18.14
N LEU A 221 -29.20 13.02 -18.86
CA LEU A 221 -28.89 11.67 -18.38
C LEU A 221 -27.61 11.16 -19.04
N ILE A 222 -26.61 10.79 -18.24
CA ILE A 222 -25.39 10.12 -18.70
C ILE A 222 -25.45 8.66 -18.28
N VAL A 223 -25.33 7.72 -19.22
CA VAL A 223 -25.39 6.28 -18.96
C VAL A 223 -24.02 5.65 -19.19
N VAL A 224 -23.45 4.99 -18.20
CA VAL A 224 -22.11 4.37 -18.28
C VAL A 224 -22.13 2.94 -17.72
N GLY A 225 -21.50 2.00 -18.44
CA GLY A 225 -21.36 0.62 -17.97
C GLY A 225 -22.66 -0.19 -17.96
N TYR A 226 -23.73 0.31 -18.59
CA TYR A 226 -25.04 -0.34 -18.66
C TYR A 226 -25.37 -0.78 -20.09
N ARG A 227 -25.74 -2.06 -20.26
CA ARG A 227 -26.03 -2.65 -21.59
C ARG A 227 -27.47 -2.43 -22.08
N GLY A 228 -28.39 -2.07 -21.19
CA GLY A 228 -29.80 -1.87 -21.54
C GLY A 228 -30.55 -3.15 -21.92
N ASN A 229 -30.17 -4.30 -21.35
CA ASN A 229 -30.91 -5.57 -21.54
C ASN A 229 -31.99 -5.78 -20.48
N GLU A 230 -32.02 -4.97 -19.43
CA GLU A 230 -32.89 -5.17 -18.28
C GLU A 230 -34.25 -4.43 -18.46
N PRO A 231 -35.39 -5.15 -18.52
CA PRO A 231 -36.69 -4.56 -18.78
C PRO A 231 -37.17 -3.58 -17.70
N SER A 232 -36.92 -3.82 -16.42
CA SER A 232 -37.39 -2.95 -15.33
C SER A 232 -36.88 -1.52 -15.44
N VAL A 233 -35.60 -1.36 -15.78
CA VAL A 233 -35.00 -0.04 -15.99
C VAL A 233 -35.34 0.50 -17.37
N MET A 234 -35.18 -0.30 -18.43
CA MET A 234 -35.40 0.18 -19.80
C MET A 234 -36.86 0.54 -20.08
N ARG A 235 -37.81 -0.31 -19.67
CA ARG A 235 -39.25 -0.03 -19.82
C ARG A 235 -39.73 0.90 -18.73
N GLY A 236 -39.58 0.50 -17.47
CA GLY A 236 -40.17 1.21 -16.33
C GLY A 236 -39.65 2.63 -16.10
N LEU A 237 -38.32 2.84 -16.16
CA LEU A 237 -37.70 4.15 -15.90
C LEU A 237 -37.52 5.01 -17.16
N LEU A 238 -37.25 4.38 -18.31
CA LEU A 238 -36.88 5.10 -19.54
C LEU A 238 -38.03 5.17 -20.56
N LEU A 239 -38.42 4.05 -21.18
CA LEU A 239 -39.40 4.04 -22.28
C LEU A 239 -40.80 4.48 -21.84
N ASP A 240 -41.31 3.97 -20.71
CA ASP A 240 -42.64 4.30 -20.21
C ASP A 240 -42.75 5.77 -19.78
N GLN A 241 -41.62 6.41 -19.48
CA GLN A 241 -41.54 7.79 -19.00
C GLN A 241 -41.23 8.82 -20.09
N ILE A 242 -41.10 8.42 -21.36
CA ILE A 242 -40.76 9.33 -22.48
C ILE A 242 -41.66 10.57 -22.52
N ASN A 243 -42.97 10.39 -22.38
CA ASN A 243 -43.91 11.51 -22.41
C ASN A 243 -43.78 12.39 -21.16
N ALA A 244 -43.56 11.78 -19.99
CA ALA A 244 -43.44 12.48 -18.72
C ALA A 244 -42.13 13.27 -18.59
N THR A 245 -41.06 12.81 -19.26
CA THR A 245 -39.75 13.48 -19.33
C THR A 245 -39.62 14.43 -20.52
N ASN A 246 -40.72 14.72 -21.22
CA ASN A 246 -40.73 15.56 -22.43
C ASN A 246 -39.69 15.08 -23.47
N THR A 247 -39.72 13.78 -23.80
CA THR A 247 -38.79 13.12 -24.73
C THR A 247 -37.32 13.31 -24.35
N PHE A 248 -37.03 13.36 -23.04
CA PHE A 248 -35.69 13.65 -22.51
C PHE A 248 -35.05 14.88 -23.17
N ALA A 249 -35.76 16.02 -23.12
CA ALA A 249 -35.36 17.25 -23.79
C ALA A 249 -33.95 17.77 -23.43
N GLN A 250 -33.42 17.37 -22.27
CA GLN A 250 -32.07 17.71 -21.81
C GLN A 250 -30.97 16.76 -22.35
N GLY A 251 -31.35 15.72 -23.10
CA GLY A 251 -30.43 14.79 -23.75
C GLY A 251 -30.15 13.52 -22.94
N VAL A 252 -29.93 12.42 -23.67
CA VAL A 252 -29.44 11.13 -23.14
C VAL A 252 -28.12 10.80 -23.80
N TYR A 253 -27.07 10.71 -23.00
CA TYR A 253 -25.69 10.45 -23.41
C TYR A 253 -25.32 9.01 -23.04
N TRP A 254 -25.39 8.12 -24.02
CA TRP A 254 -25.16 6.69 -23.83
C TRP A 254 -23.70 6.33 -24.14
N CYS A 255 -22.92 6.04 -23.09
CA CYS A 255 -21.51 5.74 -23.26
C CYS A 255 -21.29 4.29 -23.69
N VAL A 256 -20.55 4.11 -24.80
CA VAL A 256 -20.24 2.80 -25.38
C VAL A 256 -18.73 2.68 -25.49
N ARG A 257 -18.16 1.51 -25.17
CA ARG A 257 -16.73 1.30 -25.36
C ARG A 257 -16.37 1.36 -26.83
N GLU A 258 -15.26 2.00 -27.17
CA GLU A 258 -14.77 2.09 -28.56
C GLU A 258 -14.65 0.70 -29.22
N SER A 259 -14.22 -0.31 -28.45
CA SER A 259 -14.14 -1.71 -28.88
C SER A 259 -15.49 -2.38 -29.13
N ASP A 260 -16.56 -1.88 -28.53
CA ASP A 260 -17.92 -2.41 -28.66
C ASP A 260 -18.77 -1.61 -29.67
N MET A 261 -18.25 -0.54 -30.26
CA MET A 261 -19.00 0.30 -31.22
C MET A 261 -19.51 -0.46 -32.47
N GLN A 262 -18.83 -1.54 -32.84
CA GLN A 262 -19.23 -2.40 -33.96
C GLN A 262 -20.26 -3.48 -33.57
N GLN A 263 -20.54 -3.65 -32.27
CA GLN A 263 -21.53 -4.61 -31.78
C GLN A 263 -22.94 -3.99 -31.85
N PRO A 264 -23.97 -4.80 -32.14
CA PRO A 264 -25.34 -4.30 -32.13
C PRO A 264 -25.75 -3.88 -30.71
N LEU A 265 -26.28 -2.67 -30.58
CA LEU A 265 -26.95 -2.22 -29.36
C LEU A 265 -28.15 -3.14 -29.03
N SER A 266 -28.46 -3.23 -27.73
CA SER A 266 -29.66 -3.90 -27.24
C SER A 266 -30.91 -3.44 -27.99
N PRO A 267 -31.86 -4.34 -28.32
CA PRO A 267 -33.14 -3.97 -28.94
C PRO A 267 -33.87 -2.85 -28.20
N LEU A 268 -33.86 -2.89 -26.86
CA LEU A 268 -34.52 -1.88 -26.02
C LEU A 268 -33.83 -0.51 -26.10
N VAL A 269 -32.50 -0.49 -26.27
CA VAL A 269 -31.73 0.76 -26.44
C VAL A 269 -32.00 1.35 -27.82
N LYS A 270 -32.09 0.51 -28.86
CA LYS A 270 -32.50 0.96 -30.21
C LYS A 270 -33.92 1.54 -30.21
N GLU A 271 -34.85 0.89 -29.50
CA GLU A 271 -36.21 1.39 -29.31
C GLU A 271 -36.23 2.75 -28.59
N LEU A 272 -35.47 2.88 -27.51
CA LEU A 272 -35.32 4.14 -26.77
C LEU A 272 -34.75 5.25 -27.64
N ALA A 273 -33.68 4.96 -28.38
CA ALA A 273 -33.05 5.92 -29.27
C ALA A 273 -33.98 6.37 -30.41
N ALA A 274 -34.75 5.44 -30.99
CA ALA A 274 -35.73 5.76 -32.01
C ALA A 274 -36.87 6.64 -31.48
N ALA A 275 -37.31 6.40 -30.24
CA ALA A 275 -38.38 7.17 -29.60
C ALA A 275 -37.93 8.57 -29.12
N ILE A 276 -36.68 8.72 -28.69
CA ILE A 276 -36.08 10.00 -28.27
C ILE A 276 -35.61 10.84 -29.46
N GLY A 277 -35.17 10.20 -30.55
CA GLY A 277 -34.67 10.89 -31.75
C GLY A 277 -33.33 11.59 -31.52
N THR A 278 -33.24 12.87 -31.91
CA THR A 278 -31.97 13.63 -31.91
C THR A 278 -31.39 13.92 -30.53
N ASN A 279 -32.19 13.78 -29.46
CA ASN A 279 -31.74 13.99 -28.10
C ASN A 279 -30.97 12.77 -27.54
N PHE A 280 -30.95 11.65 -28.26
CA PHE A 280 -30.16 10.47 -27.90
C PHE A 280 -28.81 10.51 -28.62
N GLN A 281 -27.72 10.53 -27.84
CA GLN A 281 -26.36 10.56 -28.36
C GLN A 281 -25.55 9.38 -27.85
N ILE A 282 -24.83 8.72 -28.76
CA ILE A 282 -23.82 7.71 -28.41
C ILE A 282 -22.50 8.43 -28.14
N VAL A 283 -21.84 8.10 -27.03
CA VAL A 283 -20.53 8.64 -26.67
C VAL A 283 -19.51 7.50 -26.63
N PRO A 284 -18.58 7.41 -27.59
CA PRO A 284 -17.50 6.45 -27.54
C PRO A 284 -16.54 6.79 -26.39
N ILE A 285 -16.21 5.79 -25.58
CA ILE A 285 -15.27 5.90 -24.44
C ILE A 285 -14.27 4.75 -24.45
N VAL A 286 -13.08 4.96 -23.88
CA VAL A 286 -12.13 3.85 -23.67
C VAL A 286 -12.65 2.89 -22.59
N GLY A 287 -13.12 3.45 -21.48
CA GLY A 287 -13.65 2.72 -20.33
C GLY A 287 -14.21 3.67 -19.26
N PHE A 288 -14.82 3.09 -18.23
CA PHE A 288 -15.37 3.87 -17.11
C PHE A 288 -14.28 4.62 -16.34
N ASP A 289 -13.15 3.94 -16.07
CA ASP A 289 -12.04 4.52 -15.32
C ASP A 289 -11.44 5.72 -16.08
N GLU A 290 -11.20 5.56 -17.39
CA GLU A 290 -10.62 6.61 -18.23
C GLU A 290 -11.55 7.80 -18.42
N LEU A 291 -12.84 7.56 -18.63
CA LEU A 291 -13.84 8.63 -18.76
C LEU A 291 -13.86 9.50 -17.50
N LEU A 292 -14.00 8.89 -16.32
CA LEU A 292 -14.18 9.61 -15.07
C LEU A 292 -12.88 10.30 -14.62
N GLN A 293 -11.73 9.61 -14.71
CA GLN A 293 -10.45 10.13 -14.26
C GLN A 293 -9.83 11.12 -15.26
N TYR A 294 -9.66 10.73 -16.52
CA TYR A 294 -8.89 11.51 -17.48
C TYR A 294 -9.74 12.48 -18.28
N ASP A 295 -10.86 12.04 -18.85
CA ASP A 295 -11.67 12.89 -19.76
C ASP A 295 -12.49 13.94 -19.00
N LEU A 296 -12.90 13.62 -17.78
CA LEU A 296 -13.67 14.50 -16.90
C LEU A 296 -12.80 15.13 -15.80
N TRP A 297 -12.41 14.38 -14.77
CA TRP A 297 -11.79 14.96 -13.56
C TRP A 297 -10.51 15.76 -13.83
N ASP A 298 -9.52 15.17 -14.51
CA ASP A 298 -8.23 15.83 -14.77
C ASP A 298 -8.38 17.02 -15.72
N ARG A 299 -9.25 16.91 -16.74
CA ARG A 299 -9.54 18.01 -17.68
C ARG A 299 -10.22 19.18 -17.01
N LEU A 300 -11.29 18.94 -16.25
CA LEU A 300 -12.02 19.96 -15.50
C LEU A 300 -11.08 20.73 -14.56
N ARG A 301 -10.16 20.02 -13.91
CA ARG A 301 -9.13 20.65 -13.06
C ARG A 301 -8.10 21.46 -13.84
N SER A 302 -7.59 20.92 -14.95
CA SER A 302 -6.58 21.60 -15.76
C SER A 302 -7.11 22.91 -16.37
N GLU A 303 -8.41 22.96 -16.67
CA GLU A 303 -9.11 24.12 -17.20
C GLU A 303 -9.52 25.11 -16.09
N GLY A 304 -9.28 24.77 -14.81
CA GLY A 304 -9.64 25.59 -13.66
C GLY A 304 -11.15 25.76 -13.47
N ALA A 305 -11.94 24.82 -13.99
CA ALA A 305 -13.39 24.89 -14.00
C ALA A 305 -13.97 24.87 -12.59
N GLN A 306 -15.06 25.61 -12.39
CA GLN A 306 -15.83 25.62 -11.15
C GLN A 306 -17.29 25.29 -11.47
N PRO A 307 -17.93 24.37 -10.73
CA PRO A 307 -19.32 24.02 -10.95
C PRO A 307 -20.26 25.18 -10.62
N ILE A 308 -21.30 25.35 -11.44
CA ILE A 308 -22.39 26.29 -11.14
C ILE A 308 -23.31 25.63 -10.11
N ARG A 309 -23.11 25.96 -8.83
CA ARG A 309 -23.93 25.43 -7.74
C ARG A 309 -25.14 26.34 -7.47
N ARG A 310 -26.33 25.74 -7.41
CA ARG A 310 -27.57 26.44 -7.04
C ARG A 310 -27.77 26.40 -5.52
N SER A 311 -28.19 27.53 -4.94
CA SER A 311 -28.57 27.60 -3.53
C SER A 311 -29.94 26.97 -3.35
N HIS A 312 -30.02 25.96 -2.47
CA HIS A 312 -31.27 25.27 -2.17
C HIS A 312 -31.61 25.40 -0.68
N ALA A 313 -32.87 25.70 -0.37
CA ALA A 313 -33.35 25.93 0.99
C ALA A 313 -33.57 24.64 1.80
N TYR A 314 -33.40 23.46 1.17
CA TYR A 314 -33.64 22.17 1.81
C TYR A 314 -32.36 21.63 2.49
N GLY A 315 -32.42 21.44 3.80
CA GLY A 315 -31.37 20.79 4.58
C GLY A 315 -31.71 19.33 4.88
N GLN A 316 -30.72 18.44 4.77
CA GLN A 316 -30.83 17.06 5.28
C GLN A 316 -30.82 17.07 6.81
N THR A 317 -31.60 16.19 7.44
CA THR A 317 -31.67 16.08 8.92
C THR A 317 -30.56 15.23 9.50
N ASP A 318 -30.10 14.21 8.76
CA ASP A 318 -29.19 13.17 9.28
C ASP A 318 -27.73 13.44 8.93
N LEU A 319 -27.33 14.71 9.00
CA LEU A 319 -25.96 15.12 8.69
C LEU A 319 -24.98 14.65 9.79
N PRO A 320 -23.72 14.34 9.42
CA PRO A 320 -22.62 14.23 10.38
C PRO A 320 -22.61 15.45 11.30
N SER A 321 -22.24 15.24 12.58
CA SER A 321 -22.27 16.28 13.61
C SER A 321 -21.54 17.55 13.16
N ASP A 322 -20.38 17.39 12.53
CA ASP A 322 -19.52 18.49 12.08
C ASP A 322 -20.09 19.27 10.87
N MET A 323 -21.07 18.73 10.15
CA MET A 323 -21.76 19.38 9.03
C MET A 323 -23.06 20.08 9.43
N ARG A 324 -23.53 19.91 10.68
CA ARG A 324 -24.76 20.56 11.16
C ARG A 324 -24.54 22.06 11.33
N ALA A 325 -25.47 22.87 10.83
CA ALA A 325 -25.42 24.32 10.96
C ALA A 325 -25.71 24.75 12.40
N LEU A 326 -24.96 25.73 12.90
CA LEU A 326 -25.22 26.35 14.19
C LEU A 326 -26.18 27.52 14.03
N GLU A 327 -27.44 27.33 14.47
CA GLU A 327 -28.49 28.35 14.34
C GLU A 327 -28.17 29.66 15.09
N THR A 328 -27.39 29.55 16.17
CA THR A 328 -27.06 30.69 17.04
C THR A 328 -25.84 31.48 16.56
N ALA A 329 -25.19 31.10 15.46
CA ALA A 329 -23.97 31.75 14.94
C ALA A 329 -24.15 32.29 13.51
N ASP A 330 -23.37 33.30 13.17
CA ASP A 330 -23.34 33.89 11.83
C ASP A 330 -22.04 33.55 11.12
N ALA A 331 -22.03 33.54 9.78
CA ALA A 331 -20.81 33.34 9.00
C ALA A 331 -19.77 34.43 9.33
N ASP A 332 -20.20 35.63 9.70
CA ASP A 332 -19.35 36.76 10.07
C ASP A 332 -18.67 36.60 11.44
N ASP A 333 -19.07 35.61 12.25
CA ASP A 333 -18.39 35.27 13.51
C ASP A 333 -17.09 34.47 13.29
N LEU A 334 -16.82 34.01 12.06
CA LEU A 334 -15.60 33.26 11.73
C LEU A 334 -14.41 34.20 11.47
N ASP A 335 -13.21 33.75 11.83
CA ASP A 335 -11.97 34.49 11.54
C ASP A 335 -11.62 34.40 10.03
N ASP A 336 -11.99 35.44 9.28
CA ASP A 336 -11.71 35.56 7.84
C ASP A 336 -10.20 35.52 7.50
N LYS A 337 -9.32 35.96 8.41
CA LYS A 337 -7.87 35.90 8.18
C LYS A 337 -7.39 34.45 8.26
N MET A 338 -7.85 33.71 9.26
CA MET A 338 -7.49 32.31 9.41
C MET A 338 -8.15 31.42 8.33
N LEU A 339 -9.41 31.70 7.97
CA LEU A 339 -10.08 31.06 6.83
C LEU A 339 -9.25 31.22 5.56
N ARG A 340 -8.82 32.44 5.25
CA ARG A 340 -7.96 32.73 4.09
C ARG A 340 -6.67 31.94 4.12
N GLU A 341 -5.95 31.97 5.24
CA GLU A 341 -4.68 31.26 5.35
C GLU A 341 -4.85 29.76 5.13
N ARG A 342 -5.82 29.14 5.82
CA ARG A 342 -6.02 27.68 5.79
C ARG A 342 -6.62 27.20 4.48
N LEU A 343 -7.60 27.90 3.90
CA LEU A 343 -8.20 27.50 2.62
C LEU A 343 -7.22 27.65 1.46
N THR A 344 -6.34 28.67 1.48
CA THR A 344 -5.26 28.78 0.49
C THR A 344 -4.22 27.67 0.64
N GLN A 345 -3.82 27.33 1.88
CA GLN A 345 -2.92 26.19 2.15
C GLN A 345 -3.53 24.88 1.65
N TYR A 346 -4.82 24.65 1.98
CA TYR A 346 -5.60 23.50 1.56
C TYR A 346 -5.64 23.39 0.02
N ALA A 347 -5.98 24.49 -0.66
CA ALA A 347 -6.06 24.52 -2.12
C ALA A 347 -4.71 24.19 -2.76
N LYS A 348 -3.63 24.80 -2.27
CA LYS A 348 -2.26 24.55 -2.75
C LYS A 348 -1.86 23.08 -2.56
N ARG A 349 -2.10 22.50 -1.39
CA ARG A 349 -1.73 21.10 -1.09
C ARG A 349 -2.47 20.11 -1.97
N LEU A 350 -3.75 20.35 -2.26
CA LEU A 350 -4.55 19.47 -3.10
C LEU A 350 -4.48 19.81 -4.60
N GLY A 351 -3.74 20.86 -4.98
CA GLY A 351 -3.62 21.36 -6.35
C GLY A 351 -4.92 21.95 -6.90
N LEU A 352 -5.78 22.48 -6.03
CA LEU A 352 -7.03 23.12 -6.41
C LEU A 352 -6.75 24.56 -6.86
N ASN A 353 -7.55 25.05 -7.80
CA ASN A 353 -7.41 26.41 -8.31
C ASN A 353 -7.84 27.41 -7.23
N ALA A 354 -6.93 28.30 -6.83
CA ALA A 354 -7.20 29.39 -5.89
C ALA A 354 -6.61 30.69 -6.44
N PRO A 355 -7.34 31.82 -6.35
CA PRO A 355 -6.81 33.13 -6.72
C PRO A 355 -5.61 33.50 -5.84
N GLU A 356 -4.64 34.23 -6.39
CA GLU A 356 -3.46 34.68 -5.62
C GLU A 356 -3.85 35.50 -4.37
N ASN A 357 -4.91 36.30 -4.48
CA ASN A 357 -5.47 37.09 -3.38
C ASN A 357 -6.97 36.80 -3.26
N PRO A 358 -7.37 35.80 -2.46
CA PRO A 358 -8.77 35.40 -2.38
C PRO A 358 -9.65 36.45 -1.73
N ASP A 359 -10.66 36.98 -2.40
CA ASP A 359 -11.55 37.94 -1.77
C ASP A 359 -12.56 37.26 -0.81
N ARG A 360 -13.38 38.06 -0.13
CA ARG A 360 -14.38 37.52 0.80
C ARG A 360 -15.43 36.66 0.09
N ALA A 361 -15.77 36.97 -1.16
CA ALA A 361 -16.73 36.20 -1.94
C ALA A 361 -16.21 34.79 -2.23
N TRP A 362 -14.96 34.67 -2.66
CA TRP A 362 -14.30 33.39 -2.85
C TRP A 362 -14.20 32.60 -1.55
N LEU A 363 -13.84 33.26 -0.43
CA LEU A 363 -13.76 32.58 0.87
C LEU A 363 -15.09 31.99 1.31
N ARG A 364 -16.19 32.72 1.13
CA ARG A 364 -17.53 32.24 1.47
C ARG A 364 -17.95 31.07 0.58
N GLU A 365 -17.64 31.14 -0.72
CA GLU A 365 -17.97 30.06 -1.64
C GLU A 365 -17.14 28.80 -1.37
N GLU A 366 -15.83 28.91 -1.20
CA GLU A 366 -15.01 27.77 -0.81
C GLU A 366 -15.42 27.21 0.55
N ALA A 367 -15.70 28.05 1.54
CA ALA A 367 -16.19 27.58 2.83
C ALA A 367 -17.52 26.81 2.69
N ARG A 368 -18.39 27.19 1.74
CA ARG A 368 -19.60 26.44 1.42
C ARG A 368 -19.30 25.13 0.70
N VAL A 369 -18.40 25.12 -0.29
CA VAL A 369 -17.95 23.92 -1.02
C VAL A 369 -17.34 22.89 -0.07
N ARG A 370 -16.55 23.35 0.92
CA ARG A 370 -15.92 22.51 1.95
C ARG A 370 -16.84 22.16 3.11
N ASN A 371 -18.11 22.57 3.10
CA ASN A 371 -19.09 22.32 4.16
C ASN A 371 -18.72 22.95 5.52
N LEU A 372 -18.00 24.08 5.51
CA LEU A 372 -17.75 24.94 6.68
C LEU A 372 -18.89 25.95 6.90
N LEU A 373 -19.60 26.29 5.82
CA LEU A 373 -20.79 27.13 5.83
C LEU A 373 -21.94 26.41 5.13
N ARG A 374 -23.16 26.60 5.62
CA ARG A 374 -24.38 26.03 5.04
C ARG A 374 -25.50 27.07 5.01
N SER A 375 -26.28 27.06 3.94
CA SER A 375 -27.46 27.92 3.83
C SER A 375 -28.61 27.36 4.66
N VAL A 376 -29.16 28.18 5.55
CA VAL A 376 -30.36 27.88 6.35
C VAL A 376 -31.38 28.98 6.05
N GLY A 377 -32.39 28.64 5.24
CA GLY A 377 -33.27 29.66 4.66
C GLY A 377 -32.49 30.57 3.71
N ASN A 378 -32.48 31.88 4.00
CA ASN A 378 -31.72 32.89 3.24
C ASN A 378 -30.37 33.24 3.87
N ASP A 379 -30.09 32.75 5.08
CA ASP A 379 -28.88 33.10 5.82
C ASP A 379 -27.78 32.04 5.59
N LEU A 380 -26.54 32.49 5.60
CA LEU A 380 -25.38 31.61 5.59
C LEU A 380 -24.89 31.42 7.03
N ARG A 381 -24.93 30.18 7.52
CA ARG A 381 -24.59 29.83 8.91
C ARG A 381 -23.35 28.95 8.93
N PRO A 382 -22.47 29.07 9.94
CA PRO A 382 -21.35 28.17 10.09
C PRO A 382 -21.84 26.77 10.49
N THR A 383 -21.20 25.75 9.93
CA THR A 383 -21.34 24.38 10.43
C THR A 383 -20.55 24.23 11.73
N LEU A 384 -20.80 23.16 12.48
CA LEU A 384 -20.02 22.84 13.66
C LEU A 384 -18.52 22.74 13.35
N ALA A 385 -18.13 22.16 12.20
CA ALA A 385 -16.75 22.17 11.72
C ALA A 385 -16.22 23.59 11.47
N GLY A 386 -16.99 24.41 10.74
CA GLY A 386 -16.65 25.81 10.49
C GLY A 386 -16.41 26.58 11.78
N TRP A 387 -17.26 26.36 12.77
CA TRP A 387 -17.16 26.97 14.10
C TRP A 387 -15.95 26.48 14.89
N LEU A 388 -15.78 25.17 15.05
CA LEU A 388 -14.67 24.57 15.81
C LEU A 388 -13.30 24.91 15.20
N LEU A 389 -13.22 24.99 13.88
CA LEU A 389 -11.97 25.27 13.17
C LEU A 389 -11.67 26.77 13.07
N PHE A 390 -12.68 27.65 12.96
CA PHE A 390 -12.46 29.05 12.56
C PHE A 390 -13.04 30.12 13.49
N ALA A 391 -13.84 29.77 14.51
CA ALA A 391 -14.24 30.74 15.51
C ALA A 391 -13.06 31.03 16.47
N PRO A 392 -12.85 32.28 16.93
CA PRO A 392 -11.81 32.59 17.91
C PRO A 392 -12.01 31.89 19.27
N SER A 393 -13.27 31.68 19.66
CA SER A 393 -13.67 31.09 20.95
C SER A 393 -14.86 30.15 20.77
N PRO A 394 -14.67 28.97 20.14
CA PRO A 394 -15.77 28.06 19.86
C PRO A 394 -16.47 27.56 21.12
N GLU A 395 -15.75 27.48 22.24
CA GLU A 395 -16.23 27.01 23.54
C GLU A 395 -17.44 27.79 24.08
N ARG A 396 -17.65 29.03 23.62
CA ARG A 396 -18.81 29.86 24.02
C ARG A 396 -20.15 29.28 23.60
N LYS A 397 -20.20 28.57 22.46
CA LYS A 397 -21.42 27.94 21.93
C LYS A 397 -21.32 26.42 21.93
N THR A 398 -20.12 25.89 22.11
CA THR A 398 -19.84 24.45 22.11
C THR A 398 -18.93 24.16 23.29
N ALA A 399 -19.49 24.06 24.50
CA ALA A 399 -18.72 23.94 25.75
C ALA A 399 -17.71 22.77 25.73
N GLN A 400 -18.04 21.73 24.97
CA GLN A 400 -17.24 20.54 24.73
C GLN A 400 -16.05 20.74 23.77
N ALA A 401 -15.87 21.94 23.20
CA ALA A 401 -14.71 22.35 22.39
C ALA A 401 -13.51 22.71 23.28
N THR A 402 -13.16 21.84 24.22
CA THR A 402 -12.08 22.03 25.18
C THR A 402 -11.30 20.73 25.39
N VAL A 403 -10.03 20.87 25.80
CA VAL A 403 -9.17 19.75 26.18
C VAL A 403 -8.67 19.98 27.59
N ALA A 404 -8.83 18.98 28.45
CA ALA A 404 -8.29 18.99 29.81
C ALA A 404 -6.94 18.27 29.79
N PHE A 405 -5.87 19.03 30.03
CA PHE A 405 -4.53 18.51 30.20
C PHE A 405 -4.21 18.40 31.69
N SER A 406 -3.65 17.27 32.11
CA SER A 406 -3.11 17.09 33.45
C SER A 406 -1.78 16.37 33.40
N ALA A 407 -0.83 16.83 34.21
CA ALA A 407 0.46 16.16 34.40
C ALA A 407 0.66 15.90 35.89
N ARG A 408 0.88 14.64 36.27
CA ARG A 408 1.13 14.22 37.66
C ARG A 408 2.49 13.56 37.78
N GLY A 409 3.33 14.11 38.65
CA GLY A 409 4.71 13.62 38.84
C GLY A 409 5.32 14.12 40.15
N PRO A 410 6.54 13.67 40.47
CA PRO A 410 7.30 14.21 41.58
C PRO A 410 7.54 15.72 41.42
N VAL A 411 7.66 16.43 42.54
CA VAL A 411 7.77 17.90 42.58
C VAL A 411 8.89 18.42 41.68
N HIS A 412 10.06 17.78 41.69
CA HIS A 412 11.21 18.22 40.89
C HIS A 412 11.00 18.02 39.39
N TRP A 413 10.34 16.94 38.98
CA TRP A 413 10.03 16.66 37.57
C TRP A 413 9.03 17.69 37.02
N ILE A 414 7.95 17.94 37.76
CA ILE A 414 6.95 18.95 37.38
C ILE A 414 7.58 20.34 37.26
N LYS A 415 8.40 20.74 38.23
CA LYS A 415 9.11 22.03 38.18
C LYS A 415 10.08 22.14 37.00
N ARG A 416 10.73 21.03 36.63
CA ARG A 416 11.61 20.98 35.46
C ARG A 416 10.84 21.16 34.15
N CYS A 417 9.67 20.51 34.02
CA CYS A 417 8.86 20.56 32.81
C CYS A 417 8.10 21.89 32.66
N PHE A 418 7.52 22.41 33.74
CA PHE A 418 6.56 23.53 33.69
C PHE A 418 7.04 24.80 34.42
N GLY A 419 8.21 24.79 35.05
CA GLY A 419 8.74 25.91 35.82
C GLY A 419 8.34 25.91 37.31
N ASP A 420 8.96 26.79 38.09
CA ASP A 420 8.80 26.82 39.55
C ASP A 420 7.43 27.34 40.03
N ASP A 421 6.76 28.16 39.23
CA ASP A 421 5.54 28.89 39.59
C ASP A 421 4.22 28.17 39.20
N THR A 422 4.30 27.01 38.55
CA THR A 422 3.14 26.32 37.94
C THR A 422 2.53 25.21 38.79
N ALA A 423 3.15 24.84 39.91
CA ALA A 423 2.70 23.76 40.77
C ALA A 423 1.41 24.11 41.55
N THR A 424 0.33 23.37 41.33
CA THR A 424 -0.92 23.49 42.10
C THR A 424 -1.03 22.40 43.17
N GLY A 425 -1.19 22.80 44.44
CA GLY A 425 -1.51 21.89 45.54
C GLY A 425 -0.33 21.49 46.44
N LYS A 426 -0.64 20.94 47.63
CA LYS A 426 0.36 20.30 48.50
C LYS A 426 0.68 18.91 47.92
N PRO A 427 1.95 18.44 47.98
CA PRO A 427 2.28 17.08 47.58
C PRO A 427 1.40 16.07 48.31
N ASP A 428 0.95 15.05 47.59
CA ASP A 428 0.17 13.95 48.15
C ASP A 428 1.04 13.08 49.08
N LYS A 429 0.46 12.00 49.61
CA LYS A 429 1.17 11.08 50.54
C LYS A 429 2.41 10.44 49.92
N ASP A 430 2.48 10.39 48.60
CA ASP A 430 3.54 9.76 47.83
C ASP A 430 4.53 10.80 47.27
N GLY A 431 4.35 12.08 47.58
CA GLY A 431 5.23 13.17 47.17
C GLY A 431 4.98 13.69 45.75
N PHE A 432 3.85 13.34 45.13
CA PHE A 432 3.47 13.80 43.79
C PHE A 432 2.65 15.10 43.85
N ILE A 433 2.80 15.92 42.82
CA ILE A 433 1.96 17.10 42.56
C ILE A 433 1.37 17.02 41.15
N SER A 434 0.29 17.74 40.92
CA SER A 434 -0.36 17.84 39.61
C SER A 434 -0.32 19.26 39.07
N VAL A 435 -0.19 19.37 37.75
CA VAL A 435 -0.49 20.58 36.97
C VAL A 435 -1.70 20.27 36.13
N GLU A 436 -2.71 21.13 36.19
CA GLU A 436 -3.93 21.03 35.39
C GLU A 436 -4.07 22.28 34.54
N GLN A 437 -4.38 22.09 33.26
CA GLN A 437 -4.59 23.17 32.31
C GLN A 437 -5.73 22.83 31.36
N ASP A 438 -6.75 23.69 31.35
CA ASP A 438 -7.79 23.66 30.33
C ASP A 438 -7.33 24.42 29.09
N ILE A 439 -7.46 23.79 27.93
CA ILE A 439 -7.06 24.32 26.64
C ILE A 439 -8.33 24.62 25.84
N SER A 440 -8.47 25.88 25.43
CA SER A 440 -9.61 26.42 24.69
C SER A 440 -9.16 27.13 23.40
N GLY A 441 -10.11 27.69 22.65
CA GLY A 441 -9.89 28.26 21.32
C GLY A 441 -10.22 27.27 20.21
N ASN A 442 -9.97 27.65 18.95
CA ASN A 442 -10.21 26.75 17.82
C ASN A 442 -9.27 25.53 17.83
N LEU A 443 -9.64 24.49 17.07
CA LEU A 443 -8.89 23.23 17.04
C LEU A 443 -7.42 23.39 16.60
N TRP A 444 -7.09 24.41 15.79
CA TRP A 444 -5.70 24.68 15.42
C TRP A 444 -4.89 25.21 16.61
N SER A 445 -5.47 26.15 17.35
CA SER A 445 -4.89 26.68 18.58
C SER A 445 -4.74 25.59 19.64
N GLN A 446 -5.75 24.72 19.79
CA GLN A 446 -5.69 23.58 20.72
C GLN A 446 -4.58 22.60 20.33
N LEU A 447 -4.45 22.24 19.05
CA LEU A 447 -3.38 21.36 18.57
C LEU A 447 -1.99 21.95 18.88
N ASN A 448 -1.79 23.25 18.60
CA ASN A 448 -0.51 23.91 18.87
C ASN A 448 -0.19 23.91 20.37
N ALA A 449 -1.14 24.33 21.21
CA ALA A 449 -0.96 24.35 22.66
C ALA A 449 -0.65 22.96 23.23
N LEU A 450 -1.32 21.92 22.74
CA LEU A 450 -1.08 20.54 23.13
C LEU A 450 0.30 20.03 22.68
N THR A 451 0.72 20.39 21.47
CA THR A 451 2.04 20.03 20.95
C THR A 451 3.14 20.67 21.82
N ASP A 452 2.97 21.94 22.20
CA ASP A 452 3.90 22.66 23.07
C ASP A 452 3.95 22.02 24.48
N LEU A 453 2.80 21.72 25.09
CA LEU A 453 2.74 21.07 26.40
C LEU A 453 3.35 19.67 26.39
N LEU A 454 3.11 18.88 25.34
CA LEU A 454 3.70 17.55 25.20
C LEU A 454 5.22 17.62 24.94
N ALA A 455 5.71 18.66 24.28
CA ALA A 455 7.14 18.89 24.12
C ALA A 455 7.84 19.22 25.45
N LEU A 456 7.16 19.88 26.40
CA LEU A 456 7.70 20.16 27.73
C LEU A 456 7.90 18.89 28.57
N VAL A 457 7.06 17.87 28.38
CA VAL A 457 7.19 16.58 29.09
C VAL A 457 8.09 15.60 28.35
N ASN A 458 8.18 15.68 27.02
CA ASN A 458 9.04 14.83 26.20
C ASN A 458 10.49 15.34 26.16
N VAL A 459 11.13 15.43 27.33
CA VAL A 459 12.48 15.99 27.48
C VAL A 459 13.53 14.98 27.01
N SER A 460 14.49 15.44 26.21
CA SER A 460 15.58 14.58 25.73
C SER A 460 16.56 14.19 26.83
N PHE A 461 17.13 13.00 26.69
CA PHE A 461 18.18 12.48 27.56
C PHE A 461 19.26 11.78 26.74
N ARG A 462 20.44 11.63 27.34
CA ARG A 462 21.56 10.94 26.69
C ARG A 462 21.48 9.45 26.97
N LEU A 463 21.20 8.66 25.95
CA LEU A 463 21.17 7.20 26.04
C LEU A 463 22.57 6.64 25.80
N LYS A 464 23.13 5.97 26.81
CA LYS A 464 24.44 5.33 26.77
C LYS A 464 24.31 3.93 26.16
N GLU A 465 24.50 3.86 24.85
CA GLU A 465 24.65 2.64 24.04
C GLU A 465 26.12 2.52 23.53
N GLU A 466 26.40 1.58 22.62
CA GLU A 466 27.71 1.45 21.92
C GLU A 466 28.16 2.80 21.33
N ILE A 467 27.20 3.54 20.74
CA ILE A 467 27.36 4.95 20.36
C ILE A 467 26.32 5.73 21.18
N SER A 468 26.79 6.61 22.06
CA SER A 468 25.88 7.47 22.82
C SER A 468 25.06 8.36 21.89
N ARG A 469 23.74 8.35 22.04
CA ARG A 469 22.83 9.19 21.26
C ARG A 469 21.86 9.94 22.15
N THR A 470 21.27 11.00 21.61
CA THR A 470 20.14 11.69 22.22
C THR A 470 18.87 10.88 21.95
N ALA A 471 18.11 10.58 23.00
CA ALA A 471 16.84 9.88 22.92
C ALA A 471 15.72 10.68 23.61
N TYR A 472 14.48 10.32 23.30
CA TYR A 472 13.28 10.93 23.85
C TYR A 472 12.40 9.84 24.49
N PRO A 473 11.71 10.12 25.62
CA PRO A 473 10.78 9.19 26.23
C PRO A 473 9.69 8.69 25.28
N TYR A 474 9.24 9.55 24.36
CA TYR A 474 8.23 9.24 23.36
C TYR A 474 8.67 9.71 21.97
N ASP A 475 8.19 9.04 20.92
CA ASP A 475 8.37 9.53 19.56
C ASP A 475 7.45 10.74 19.31
N SER A 476 8.02 11.85 18.85
CA SER A 476 7.28 13.11 18.66
C SER A 476 6.20 13.02 17.58
N LEU A 477 6.39 12.19 16.54
CA LEU A 477 5.39 11.99 15.50
C LEU A 477 4.24 11.14 16.03
N ALA A 478 4.53 10.12 16.85
CA ALA A 478 3.49 9.34 17.51
C ALA A 478 2.61 10.21 18.43
N LEU A 479 3.22 11.08 19.23
CA LEU A 479 2.48 12.02 20.09
C LEU A 479 1.57 12.95 19.29
N LYS A 480 2.12 13.55 18.21
CA LYS A 480 1.33 14.42 17.31
C LYS A 480 0.13 13.67 16.74
N GLU A 481 0.34 12.46 16.26
CA GLU A 481 -0.70 11.65 15.62
C GLU A 481 -1.81 11.24 16.61
N VAL A 482 -1.45 10.91 17.86
CA VAL A 482 -2.45 10.64 18.91
C VAL A 482 -3.30 11.86 19.24
N VAL A 483 -2.69 13.05 19.35
CA VAL A 483 -3.43 14.30 19.61
C VAL A 483 -4.35 14.65 18.45
N VAL A 484 -3.84 14.59 17.21
CA VAL A 484 -4.64 14.88 16.02
C VAL A 484 -5.84 13.94 15.94
N ASN A 485 -5.63 12.63 16.13
CA ASN A 485 -6.73 11.66 16.12
C ASN A 485 -7.74 11.93 17.24
N ALA A 486 -7.28 12.29 18.44
CA ALA A 486 -8.17 12.61 19.56
C ALA A 486 -9.06 13.83 19.31
N LEU A 487 -8.54 14.87 18.62
CA LEU A 487 -9.30 16.08 18.26
C LEU A 487 -10.23 15.86 17.07
N VAL A 488 -9.75 15.18 16.02
CA VAL A 488 -10.46 15.00 14.75
C VAL A 488 -11.57 13.96 14.87
N HIS A 489 -11.37 12.87 15.59
CA HIS A 489 -12.35 11.80 15.75
C HIS A 489 -13.25 11.93 16.99
N ARG A 490 -13.11 13.03 17.74
CA ARG A 490 -13.93 13.34 18.92
C ARG A 490 -15.42 13.39 18.59
N ASP A 491 -16.26 12.85 19.46
CA ASP A 491 -17.72 13.00 19.39
C ASP A 491 -18.16 14.35 19.97
N TYR A 492 -18.40 15.34 19.10
CA TYR A 492 -18.85 16.68 19.47
C TYR A 492 -20.32 16.78 19.90
N ASP A 493 -21.09 15.69 19.82
CA ASP A 493 -22.41 15.63 20.46
C ASP A 493 -22.33 15.18 21.93
N ARG A 494 -21.20 14.62 22.37
CA ARG A 494 -20.99 14.19 23.76
C ARG A 494 -20.36 15.27 24.64
N GLU A 495 -20.85 15.35 25.87
CA GLU A 495 -20.29 16.19 26.93
C GLU A 495 -18.91 15.69 27.40
N GLY A 496 -18.15 16.59 28.02
CA GLY A 496 -16.83 16.32 28.57
C GLY A 496 -15.68 16.63 27.59
N PRO A 497 -14.50 17.04 28.10
CA PRO A 497 -13.36 17.38 27.26
C PRO A 497 -12.63 16.12 26.77
N VAL A 498 -11.79 16.27 25.75
CA VAL A 498 -10.69 15.30 25.57
C VAL A 498 -9.79 15.40 26.80
N ARG A 499 -9.38 14.27 27.37
CA ARG A 499 -8.49 14.24 28.54
C ARG A 499 -7.13 13.72 28.13
N ILE A 500 -6.09 14.47 28.48
CA ILE A 500 -4.70 14.08 28.30
C ILE A 500 -4.06 14.05 29.69
N GLU A 501 -3.75 12.85 30.15
CA GLU A 501 -3.19 12.55 31.46
C GLU A 501 -1.74 12.11 31.26
N VAL A 502 -0.79 12.87 31.81
CA VAL A 502 0.65 12.59 31.70
C VAL A 502 1.19 12.18 33.05
N THR A 503 1.92 11.07 33.08
CA THR A 503 2.74 10.64 34.22
C THR A 503 4.20 10.48 33.78
N LEU A 504 5.07 10.10 34.72
CA LEU A 504 6.47 9.78 34.41
C LEU A 504 6.63 8.65 33.38
N GLY A 505 5.75 7.65 33.41
CA GLY A 505 5.89 6.41 32.64
C GLY A 505 4.92 6.26 31.47
N GLU A 506 3.88 7.10 31.39
CA GLU A 506 2.89 7.00 30.32
C GLU A 506 2.17 8.33 30.03
N ILE A 507 1.68 8.44 28.80
CA ILE A 507 0.72 9.45 28.35
C ILE A 507 -0.56 8.73 27.96
N ARG A 508 -1.66 9.08 28.60
CA ARG A 508 -2.98 8.54 28.35
C ARG A 508 -3.89 9.62 27.76
N VAL A 509 -4.46 9.34 26.60
CA VAL A 509 -5.38 10.22 25.87
C VAL A 509 -6.73 9.54 25.78
N SER A 510 -7.75 10.17 26.34
CA SER A 510 -9.14 9.70 26.29
C SER A 510 -9.99 10.71 25.53
N SER A 511 -10.53 10.31 24.38
CA SER A 511 -11.42 11.14 23.57
C SER A 511 -12.86 10.62 23.67
N PRO A 512 -13.86 11.50 23.94
CA PRO A 512 -15.27 11.11 23.92
C PRO A 512 -15.70 10.52 22.58
N GLY A 513 -16.41 9.39 22.63
CA GLY A 513 -16.86 8.63 21.47
C GLY A 513 -16.00 7.40 21.20
N GLY A 514 -16.64 6.23 21.01
CA GLY A 514 -15.97 4.99 20.65
C GLY A 514 -15.86 4.73 19.14
N ILE A 515 -15.72 3.46 18.77
CA ILE A 515 -15.64 2.98 17.38
C ILE A 515 -17.00 3.19 16.69
N ILE A 516 -16.97 3.79 15.49
CA ILE A 516 -18.13 3.98 14.61
C ILE A 516 -18.47 2.73 13.81
N ALA A 517 -19.71 2.61 13.34
CA ALA A 517 -20.22 1.43 12.65
C ALA A 517 -19.39 1.07 11.40
N GLU A 518 -18.94 2.06 10.62
CA GLU A 518 -18.13 1.85 9.42
C GLU A 518 -16.79 1.18 9.73
N VAL A 519 -16.17 1.54 10.86
CA VAL A 519 -14.89 0.96 11.32
C VAL A 519 -15.13 -0.43 11.91
N ALA A 520 -16.20 -0.60 12.69
CA ALA A 520 -16.57 -1.89 13.26
C ALA A 520 -16.85 -2.95 12.17
N ALA A 521 -17.50 -2.56 11.07
CA ALA A 521 -17.76 -3.43 9.92
C ALA A 521 -16.45 -3.93 9.27
N GLN A 522 -15.44 -3.06 9.14
CA GLN A 522 -14.13 -3.42 8.56
C GLN A 522 -13.30 -4.36 9.45
N MET A 523 -13.54 -4.37 10.77
CA MET A 523 -12.79 -5.18 11.72
C MET A 523 -13.24 -6.65 11.76
N ALA A 524 -14.37 -7.01 11.14
CA ALA A 524 -14.90 -8.37 11.05
C ALA A 524 -14.91 -9.13 12.40
N GLY A 525 -15.23 -8.43 13.50
CA GLY A 525 -15.31 -8.99 14.85
C GLY A 525 -13.99 -9.10 15.62
N LYS A 526 -12.85 -8.66 15.05
CA LYS A 526 -11.57 -8.54 15.77
C LYS A 526 -11.49 -7.20 16.51
N THR A 527 -10.56 -7.05 17.47
CA THR A 527 -10.26 -5.74 18.08
C THR A 527 -9.40 -4.90 17.14
N LEU A 528 -9.51 -3.57 17.25
CA LEU A 528 -8.82 -2.64 16.35
C LEU A 528 -7.30 -2.82 16.47
N GLU A 529 -6.83 -2.95 17.71
CA GLU A 529 -5.44 -3.24 18.04
C GLU A 529 -4.92 -4.52 17.37
N THR A 530 -5.69 -5.61 17.39
CA THR A 530 -5.29 -6.88 16.74
C THR A 530 -5.15 -6.71 15.23
N VAL A 531 -6.08 -5.99 14.60
CA VAL A 531 -6.04 -5.79 13.15
C VAL A 531 -4.84 -4.94 12.75
N VAL A 532 -4.59 -3.83 13.46
CA VAL A 532 -3.44 -2.97 13.19
C VAL A 532 -2.10 -3.70 13.44
N ARG A 533 -1.99 -4.47 14.52
CA ARG A 533 -0.78 -5.25 14.86
C ARG A 533 -0.48 -6.36 13.84
N SER A 534 -1.50 -6.93 13.20
CA SER A 534 -1.34 -7.94 12.14
C SER A 534 -0.80 -7.39 10.80
N GLY A 535 -0.47 -6.09 10.74
CA GLY A 535 0.02 -5.43 9.54
C GLY A 535 -1.07 -5.03 8.54
N SER A 536 -2.35 -5.23 8.89
CA SER A 536 -3.46 -4.73 8.08
C SER A 536 -3.53 -3.21 8.17
N ARG A 537 -3.03 -2.54 7.13
CA ARG A 537 -3.18 -1.10 6.92
C ARG A 537 -4.48 -0.80 6.18
N GLY A 538 -5.08 0.36 6.44
CA GLY A 538 -6.17 0.89 5.62
C GLY A 538 -7.57 0.83 6.22
N ILE A 539 -7.72 0.57 7.53
CA ILE A 539 -9.00 0.81 8.21
C ILE A 539 -9.28 2.32 8.18
N LYS A 540 -10.41 2.71 7.61
CA LYS A 540 -10.80 4.12 7.50
C LYS A 540 -12.24 4.34 7.93
N GLY A 541 -12.46 5.39 8.68
CA GLY A 541 -13.80 5.87 9.01
C GLY A 541 -13.70 7.22 9.70
N TYR A 542 -14.59 8.13 9.32
CA TYR A 542 -14.51 9.54 9.73
C TYR A 542 -15.80 9.94 10.41
N ARG A 543 -15.73 10.19 11.73
CA ARG A 543 -16.84 10.74 12.50
C ARG A 543 -17.13 12.19 12.11
N ASN A 544 -16.06 12.98 11.97
CA ASN A 544 -16.10 14.37 11.53
C ASN A 544 -15.38 14.50 10.18
N PRO A 545 -16.05 14.17 9.05
CA PRO A 545 -15.43 14.15 7.73
C PRO A 545 -14.87 15.52 7.31
N VAL A 546 -15.53 16.64 7.65
CA VAL A 546 -15.07 17.99 7.31
C VAL A 546 -13.80 18.33 8.08
N ILE A 547 -13.80 18.10 9.39
CA ILE A 547 -12.64 18.38 10.25
C ILE A 547 -11.44 17.55 9.78
N THR A 548 -11.67 16.27 9.49
CA THR A 548 -10.63 15.36 8.98
C THR A 548 -10.05 15.85 7.64
N ASP A 549 -10.90 16.23 6.68
CA ASP A 549 -10.44 16.70 5.36
C ASP A 549 -9.58 17.97 5.48
N LEU A 550 -9.97 18.90 6.36
CA LEU A 550 -9.22 20.14 6.58
C LEU A 550 -7.88 19.89 7.28
N PHE A 551 -7.81 19.00 8.27
CA PHE A 551 -6.53 18.62 8.90
C PHE A 551 -5.59 17.90 7.92
N TYR A 552 -6.14 17.07 7.03
CA TYR A 552 -5.37 16.45 5.96
C TYR A 552 -4.87 17.49 4.94
N GLY A 553 -5.75 18.36 4.46
CA GLY A 553 -5.42 19.41 3.50
C GLY A 553 -4.53 20.52 4.09
N GLY A 554 -4.52 20.70 5.41
CA GLY A 554 -3.59 21.58 6.11
C GLY A 554 -2.21 20.96 6.39
N GLY A 555 -2.06 19.64 6.22
CA GLY A 555 -0.81 18.91 6.46
C GLY A 555 -0.54 18.50 7.91
N GLN A 556 -1.56 18.55 8.78
CA GLN A 556 -1.47 18.10 10.17
C GLN A 556 -1.76 16.60 10.32
N MET A 557 -2.40 15.98 9.32
CA MET A 557 -2.80 14.57 9.29
C MET A 557 -2.48 13.93 7.93
N ASP A 558 -2.24 12.62 7.89
CA ASP A 558 -2.04 11.83 6.67
C ASP A 558 -3.30 11.10 6.19
N ARG A 559 -3.44 10.91 4.86
CA ARG A 559 -4.66 10.34 4.25
C ARG A 559 -4.76 8.82 4.30
N SER A 560 -3.66 8.13 4.59
CA SER A 560 -3.49 6.69 4.34
C SER A 560 -4.33 5.79 5.24
N GLY A 561 -4.97 6.33 6.29
CA GLY A 561 -5.53 5.50 7.36
C GLY A 561 -4.42 4.71 8.07
N SER A 562 -3.19 5.23 8.02
CA SER A 562 -2.01 4.65 8.66
C SER A 562 -1.79 5.18 10.06
N GLY A 563 -2.43 6.28 10.47
CA GLY A 563 -2.19 6.98 11.74
C GLY A 563 -1.93 6.08 12.96
N LEU A 564 -2.87 5.19 13.30
CA LEU A 564 -2.68 4.25 14.42
C LEU A 564 -1.61 3.18 14.16
N GLY A 565 -1.44 2.74 12.91
CA GLY A 565 -0.36 1.83 12.52
C GLY A 565 1.02 2.48 12.57
N ASP A 566 1.09 3.78 12.26
CA ASP A 566 2.29 4.60 12.37
C ASP A 566 2.60 4.87 13.83
N VAL A 567 1.60 5.21 14.67
CA VAL A 567 1.76 5.30 16.13
C VAL A 567 2.31 4.01 16.72
N TRP A 568 1.75 2.86 16.34
CA TRP A 568 2.26 1.55 16.76
C TRP A 568 3.73 1.35 16.33
N SER A 569 4.03 1.56 15.05
CA SER A 569 5.37 1.33 14.49
C SER A 569 6.41 2.30 15.08
N LEU A 570 6.08 3.58 15.21
CA LEU A 570 6.94 4.63 15.77
C LEU A 570 7.20 4.39 17.26
N THR A 571 6.16 4.00 18.01
CA THR A 571 6.31 3.70 19.44
C THR A 571 7.19 2.46 19.65
N LEU A 572 6.95 1.39 18.89
CA LEU A 572 7.80 0.19 18.93
C LEU A 572 9.24 0.49 18.55
N ASN A 573 9.47 1.24 17.47
CA ASN A 573 10.82 1.65 17.03
C ASN A 573 11.52 2.54 18.06
N ASN A 574 10.76 3.21 18.94
CA ASN A 574 11.29 3.96 20.06
C ASN A 574 11.48 3.12 21.34
N ASN A 575 11.30 1.79 21.30
CA ASN A 575 11.30 0.90 22.48
C ASN A 575 10.21 1.23 23.52
N GLY A 576 9.11 1.86 23.11
CA GLY A 576 7.93 2.05 23.95
C GLY A 576 6.88 0.96 23.73
N GLU A 577 5.79 1.05 24.47
CA GLU A 577 4.58 0.23 24.27
C GLU A 577 3.37 1.16 24.05
N VAL A 578 2.42 0.76 23.21
CA VAL A 578 1.17 1.51 23.03
C VAL A 578 -0.02 0.58 22.96
N HIS A 579 -1.09 0.98 23.64
CA HIS A 579 -2.40 0.36 23.61
C HIS A 579 -3.43 1.37 23.12
N PHE A 580 -4.32 0.95 22.23
CA PHE A 580 -5.41 1.81 21.76
C PHE A 580 -6.67 1.01 21.50
N GLY A 581 -7.81 1.58 21.87
CA GLY A 581 -9.10 0.96 21.66
C GLY A 581 -10.23 1.70 22.37
N PRO A 582 -11.47 1.27 22.15
CA PRO A 582 -12.59 1.78 22.92
C PRO A 582 -12.49 1.29 24.37
N ASP A 583 -13.04 2.07 25.29
CA ASP A 583 -13.31 1.57 26.64
C ASP A 583 -14.37 0.46 26.62
N ALA A 584 -14.61 -0.17 27.78
CA ALA A 584 -15.51 -1.31 27.91
C ALA A 584 -16.95 -1.04 27.44
N ASN A 585 -17.39 0.23 27.47
CA ASN A 585 -18.74 0.64 27.08
C ASN A 585 -18.79 1.25 25.66
N ASN A 586 -17.65 1.32 24.95
CA ASN A 586 -17.51 2.04 23.69
C ASN A 586 -17.93 3.52 23.80
N GLU A 587 -17.75 4.13 24.98
CA GLU A 587 -18.10 5.51 25.26
C GLU A 587 -16.97 6.48 24.98
N ASN A 588 -15.72 6.03 25.17
CA ASN A 588 -14.50 6.78 24.88
C ASN A 588 -13.55 5.93 24.07
N PHE A 589 -12.75 6.57 23.23
CA PHE A 589 -11.58 5.97 22.61
C PHE A 589 -10.34 6.37 23.39
N VAL A 590 -9.59 5.38 23.87
CA VAL A 590 -8.46 5.57 24.77
C VAL A 590 -7.19 5.10 24.08
N VAL A 591 -6.15 5.94 24.14
CA VAL A 591 -4.79 5.62 23.70
C VAL A 591 -3.86 5.79 24.89
N THR A 592 -3.06 4.78 25.20
CA THR A 592 -2.04 4.82 26.26
C THR A 592 -0.70 4.52 25.63
N ILE A 593 0.20 5.50 25.63
CA ILE A 593 1.58 5.34 25.18
C ILE A 593 2.47 5.27 26.43
N HIS A 594 3.23 4.20 26.57
CA HIS A 594 4.22 4.05 27.62
C HIS A 594 5.57 4.62 27.14
N ALA A 595 6.23 5.33 28.05
CA ALA A 595 7.59 5.79 27.84
C ALA A 595 8.52 4.60 27.65
N ARG A 596 9.67 4.85 27.04
CA ARG A 596 10.74 3.85 26.98
C ARG A 596 11.10 3.37 28.41
N PRO A 597 11.43 2.09 28.59
CA PRO A 597 11.65 1.50 29.91
C PRO A 597 12.94 1.97 30.60
N GLU A 598 13.83 2.68 29.90
CA GLU A 598 15.12 3.07 30.46
C GLU A 598 14.99 4.11 31.58
N ALA A 599 15.55 3.80 32.76
CA ALA A 599 15.62 4.74 33.87
C ALA A 599 16.66 5.84 33.58
N VAL A 600 16.19 7.09 33.48
CA VAL A 600 17.05 8.26 33.29
C VAL A 600 17.62 8.67 34.66
N ASP A 601 18.95 8.72 34.77
CA ASP A 601 19.62 9.37 35.91
C ASP A 601 19.33 10.88 35.86
N GLU A 602 18.64 11.39 36.86
CA GLU A 602 18.18 12.78 36.92
C GLU A 602 19.32 13.79 37.13
N VAL A 603 20.46 13.36 37.69
CA VAL A 603 21.62 14.23 37.93
C VAL A 603 22.46 14.37 36.66
N THR A 604 22.68 13.27 35.95
CA THR A 604 23.51 13.27 34.73
C THR A 604 22.70 13.40 33.44
N ASN A 605 21.36 13.36 33.52
CA ASN A 605 20.42 13.28 32.40
C ASN A 605 20.80 12.17 31.40
N THR A 606 21.31 11.04 31.92
CA THR A 606 21.74 9.89 31.12
C THR A 606 21.00 8.63 31.54
N ALA A 607 20.56 7.84 30.57
CA ALA A 607 20.04 6.50 30.83
C ALA A 607 21.03 5.45 30.29
N VAL A 608 21.10 4.31 30.96
CA VAL A 608 21.72 3.09 30.40
C VAL A 608 20.59 2.31 29.74
N SER A 609 20.85 1.75 28.55
CA SER A 609 19.88 0.85 27.92
C SER A 609 19.51 -0.26 28.90
N VAL A 610 18.25 -0.29 29.33
CA VAL A 610 17.71 -1.42 30.08
C VAL A 610 17.65 -2.54 29.07
N VAL A 611 18.61 -3.46 29.17
CA VAL A 611 18.60 -4.73 28.44
C VAL A 611 17.41 -5.54 28.98
N THR A 612 16.21 -5.13 28.60
CA THR A 612 15.11 -6.05 28.32
C THR A 612 15.54 -6.78 27.07
N ASP A 613 15.30 -8.09 27.03
CA ASP A 613 15.71 -9.00 25.94
C ASP A 613 15.33 -8.39 24.59
N THR A 614 16.27 -7.65 24.03
CA THR A 614 16.09 -6.90 22.81
C THR A 614 16.73 -7.76 21.75
N VAL A 615 15.88 -8.49 21.02
CA VAL A 615 16.36 -9.30 19.91
C VAL A 615 16.74 -8.33 18.80
N ARG A 616 18.05 -8.15 18.63
CA ARG A 616 18.62 -7.34 17.55
C ARG A 616 18.67 -8.19 16.29
N TYR A 617 17.82 -7.87 15.32
CA TYR A 617 17.89 -8.45 14.00
C TYR A 617 18.89 -7.66 13.17
N THR A 618 19.76 -8.40 12.50
CA THR A 618 20.74 -7.85 11.55
C THR A 618 20.38 -8.36 10.16
N THR A 619 20.39 -7.47 9.19
CA THR A 619 20.15 -7.85 7.79
C THR A 619 21.39 -8.51 7.18
N ASN A 620 21.20 -9.32 6.14
CA ASN A 620 22.28 -9.86 5.30
C ASN A 620 22.57 -8.97 4.08
N LEU A 621 22.33 -7.66 4.22
CA LEU A 621 22.55 -6.65 3.19
C LEU A 621 23.83 -5.88 3.50
N LEU A 622 24.64 -5.65 2.46
CA LEU A 622 25.71 -4.65 2.46
C LEU A 622 25.26 -3.43 1.65
N PRO A 623 24.90 -2.32 2.30
CA PRO A 623 24.55 -1.08 1.62
C PRO A 623 25.66 -0.60 0.68
N ILE A 624 25.29 -0.09 -0.49
CA ILE A 624 26.19 0.61 -1.39
C ILE A 624 26.08 2.10 -1.08
N ASP A 625 27.09 2.63 -0.39
CA ASP A 625 27.12 4.02 0.07
C ASP A 625 27.45 4.99 -1.07
N GLU A 626 28.27 4.55 -2.03
CA GLU A 626 28.61 5.37 -3.21
C GLU A 626 28.52 4.53 -4.49
N MET A 627 27.61 4.93 -5.36
CA MET A 627 27.44 4.39 -6.72
C MET A 627 28.42 5.04 -7.70
N PRO A 628 28.81 4.34 -8.79
CA PRO A 628 29.69 4.93 -9.79
C PRO A 628 29.05 6.17 -10.42
N ALA A 629 29.78 7.29 -10.43
CA ALA A 629 29.27 8.58 -10.89
C ALA A 629 28.94 8.61 -12.40
N LYS A 630 29.64 7.79 -13.20
CA LYS A 630 29.49 7.72 -14.65
C LYS A 630 29.53 6.26 -15.12
N ILE A 631 28.74 5.97 -16.15
CA ILE A 631 28.81 4.74 -16.94
C ILE A 631 29.28 5.12 -18.34
N TRP A 632 30.33 4.48 -18.82
CA TRP A 632 30.92 4.77 -20.13
C TRP A 632 30.44 3.78 -21.17
N HIS A 633 30.22 4.25 -22.39
CA HIS A 633 29.82 3.38 -23.48
C HIS A 633 30.28 3.86 -24.85
N THR A 634 30.46 2.92 -25.78
CA THR A 634 30.85 3.18 -27.17
C THR A 634 30.17 2.19 -28.11
N ALA A 635 30.13 2.50 -29.41
CA ALA A 635 29.56 1.59 -30.40
C ALA A 635 30.46 0.36 -30.58
N THR A 636 29.85 -0.79 -30.86
CA THR A 636 30.60 -2.02 -31.15
C THR A 636 29.86 -2.91 -32.13
N SER A 637 30.59 -3.50 -33.08
CA SER A 637 30.07 -4.55 -33.98
C SER A 637 30.01 -5.92 -33.30
N SER A 638 30.63 -6.05 -32.13
CA SER A 638 30.73 -7.29 -31.38
C SER A 638 29.41 -7.57 -30.65
N THR A 639 29.03 -8.83 -30.52
CA THR A 639 27.73 -9.24 -29.93
C THR A 639 27.80 -9.58 -28.46
N ALA A 640 29.01 -9.66 -27.89
CA ALA A 640 29.25 -9.96 -26.48
C ALA A 640 30.63 -9.43 -26.04
N ALA A 641 30.76 -9.04 -24.76
CA ALA A 641 32.00 -8.48 -24.23
C ALA A 641 33.21 -9.44 -24.32
N TRP A 642 32.99 -10.75 -24.15
CA TRP A 642 34.07 -11.74 -24.30
C TRP A 642 34.54 -11.88 -25.76
N ARG A 643 33.65 -11.67 -26.75
CA ARG A 643 34.02 -11.67 -28.17
C ARG A 643 34.84 -10.43 -28.50
N LEU A 644 34.41 -9.27 -28.02
CA LEU A 644 35.15 -8.02 -28.14
C LEU A 644 36.57 -8.16 -27.58
N LYS A 645 36.73 -8.72 -26.38
CA LYS A 645 38.04 -8.97 -25.76
C LYS A 645 38.90 -9.95 -26.58
N LYS A 646 38.30 -10.97 -27.21
CA LYS A 646 39.00 -11.93 -28.06
C LYS A 646 39.43 -11.32 -29.40
N GLU A 647 38.55 -10.54 -30.03
CA GLU A 647 38.77 -9.82 -31.28
C GLU A 647 39.84 -8.74 -31.12
N ALA A 648 39.89 -8.11 -29.95
CA ALA A 648 40.87 -7.11 -29.59
C ALA A 648 42.31 -7.67 -29.41
N ALA A 649 42.53 -8.98 -29.54
CA ALA A 649 43.86 -9.63 -29.64
C ALA A 649 44.92 -9.19 -28.59
N GLY A 650 44.49 -8.89 -27.36
CA GLY A 650 45.38 -8.48 -26.26
C GLY A 650 45.44 -6.96 -26.00
N LEU A 651 44.69 -6.15 -26.75
CA LEU A 651 44.48 -4.73 -26.45
C LEU A 651 43.68 -4.52 -25.16
N ALA A 652 43.80 -3.33 -24.58
CA ALA A 652 43.18 -2.96 -23.30
C ALA A 652 41.64 -2.90 -23.42
N VAL A 653 40.94 -3.96 -23.00
CA VAL A 653 39.47 -4.03 -22.94
C VAL A 653 39.01 -4.23 -21.50
N PRO A 654 38.31 -3.25 -20.88
CA PRO A 654 37.82 -3.40 -19.52
C PRO A 654 36.66 -4.40 -19.41
N PRO A 655 36.37 -4.91 -18.20
CA PRO A 655 35.13 -5.61 -17.93
C PRO A 655 33.92 -4.76 -18.31
N GLY A 656 32.90 -5.37 -18.89
CA GLY A 656 31.73 -4.64 -19.37
C GLY A 656 30.67 -5.54 -19.99
N HIS A 657 29.61 -4.91 -20.49
CA HIS A 657 28.46 -5.59 -21.06
C HIS A 657 28.13 -5.04 -22.44
N VAL A 658 27.81 -5.92 -23.40
CA VAL A 658 27.34 -5.50 -24.72
C VAL A 658 25.83 -5.63 -24.76
N HIS A 659 25.16 -4.53 -25.09
CA HIS A 659 23.72 -4.47 -25.30
C HIS A 659 23.42 -3.57 -26.50
N ASP A 660 22.56 -4.02 -27.39
CA ASP A 660 22.07 -3.25 -28.55
C ASP A 660 23.17 -2.57 -29.39
N GLY A 661 24.22 -3.32 -29.74
CA GLY A 661 25.33 -2.81 -30.56
C GLY A 661 26.24 -1.79 -29.85
N ARG A 662 26.13 -1.67 -28.52
CA ARG A 662 27.01 -0.81 -27.70
C ARG A 662 27.68 -1.60 -26.59
N PHE A 663 28.92 -1.24 -26.29
CA PHE A 663 29.68 -1.76 -25.16
C PHE A 663 29.60 -0.76 -24.00
N PHE A 664 29.12 -1.21 -22.85
CA PHE A 664 29.01 -0.45 -21.61
C PHE A 664 30.05 -0.93 -20.59
N THR A 665 30.63 -0.02 -19.82
CA THR A 665 31.57 -0.32 -18.74
C THR A 665 31.51 0.72 -17.63
N LEU A 666 31.90 0.34 -16.41
CA LEU A 666 32.10 1.28 -15.29
C LEU A 666 33.52 1.86 -15.27
N TYR A 667 34.43 1.30 -16.06
CA TYR A 667 35.80 1.78 -16.17
C TYR A 667 35.84 3.06 -17.02
N ASP A 668 36.75 3.96 -16.72
CA ASP A 668 36.96 5.22 -17.44
C ASP A 668 37.45 4.94 -18.88
N LEU A 669 36.50 4.73 -19.78
CA LEU A 669 36.75 4.29 -21.15
C LEU A 669 37.43 5.38 -21.98
N GLU A 670 37.14 6.65 -21.69
CA GLU A 670 37.76 7.80 -22.35
C GLU A 670 39.26 7.82 -22.04
N LYS A 671 39.64 7.68 -20.77
CA LYS A 671 41.05 7.60 -20.40
C LYS A 671 41.72 6.32 -20.91
N ILE A 672 41.03 5.18 -20.93
CA ILE A 672 41.58 3.94 -21.52
C ILE A 672 41.86 4.14 -23.01
N ALA A 673 40.96 4.77 -23.76
CA ALA A 673 41.15 5.08 -25.17
C ALA A 673 42.32 6.03 -25.43
N ARG A 674 42.55 6.98 -24.53
CA ARG A 674 43.62 7.98 -24.60
C ARG A 674 45.00 7.44 -24.19
N ASP A 675 45.06 6.71 -23.07
CA ASP A 675 46.30 6.40 -22.36
C ASP A 675 46.86 5.02 -22.72
N LEU A 676 46.01 4.09 -23.20
CA LEU A 676 46.37 2.71 -23.51
C LEU A 676 46.12 2.38 -24.97
N VAL A 677 46.83 1.37 -25.49
CA VAL A 677 46.51 0.80 -26.80
C VAL A 677 45.24 -0.05 -26.64
N SER A 678 44.10 0.51 -27.06
CA SER A 678 42.77 -0.07 -26.91
C SER A 678 42.04 -0.13 -28.27
N PRO A 679 40.98 -0.94 -28.42
CA PRO A 679 40.17 -0.96 -29.64
C PRO A 679 39.14 0.18 -29.71
N PHE A 680 39.19 1.15 -28.78
CA PHE A 680 38.20 2.22 -28.65
C PHE A 680 38.78 3.55 -29.16
N ASP A 681 37.97 4.32 -29.88
CA ASP A 681 38.32 5.69 -30.29
C ASP A 681 37.80 6.68 -29.24
N GLU A 682 38.67 7.55 -28.72
CA GLU A 682 38.34 8.60 -27.76
C GLU A 682 37.19 9.50 -28.26
N GLY A 683 37.11 9.75 -29.57
CA GLY A 683 36.04 10.56 -30.17
C GLY A 683 34.66 9.89 -30.22
N GLU A 684 34.59 8.57 -30.02
CA GLU A 684 33.35 7.77 -30.06
C GLU A 684 32.91 7.28 -28.67
N VAL A 685 33.62 7.67 -27.61
CA VAL A 685 33.27 7.34 -26.23
C VAL A 685 32.27 8.35 -25.67
N GLU A 686 31.17 7.84 -25.13
CA GLU A 686 30.12 8.61 -24.47
C GLU A 686 30.00 8.19 -22.99
N SER A 687 29.38 9.05 -22.17
CA SER A 687 29.13 8.77 -20.76
C SER A 687 27.69 9.10 -20.36
N LEU A 688 27.11 8.27 -19.49
CA LEU A 688 25.80 8.47 -18.88
C LEU A 688 25.95 8.63 -17.37
N THR A 689 25.06 9.40 -16.78
CA THR A 689 24.79 9.36 -15.33
C THR A 689 23.95 8.13 -14.99
N LEU A 690 23.97 7.72 -13.71
CA LEU A 690 23.14 6.62 -13.22
C LEU A 690 21.64 6.82 -13.54
N ARG A 691 21.14 8.05 -13.37
CA ARG A 691 19.74 8.39 -13.63
C ARG A 691 19.38 8.24 -15.12
N GLU A 692 20.23 8.76 -16.00
CA GLU A 692 20.03 8.64 -17.45
C GLU A 692 20.04 7.17 -17.91
N LEU A 693 20.90 6.33 -17.32
CA LEU A 693 20.88 4.91 -17.60
C LEU A 693 19.58 4.26 -17.13
N LEU A 694 19.13 4.53 -15.90
CA LEU A 694 17.91 3.95 -15.34
C LEU A 694 16.63 4.39 -16.06
N ASP A 695 16.62 5.59 -16.66
CA ASP A 695 15.51 6.08 -17.48
C ASP A 695 15.43 5.39 -18.87
N GLN A 696 16.48 4.66 -19.29
CA GLN A 696 16.46 3.90 -20.54
C GLN A 696 15.75 2.54 -20.41
N PRO A 697 15.11 2.05 -21.49
CA PRO A 697 14.63 0.67 -21.54
C PRO A 697 15.78 -0.32 -21.27
N ASN A 698 15.60 -1.24 -20.32
CA ASN A 698 16.62 -2.20 -19.84
C ASN A 698 17.83 -1.59 -19.08
N GLY A 699 17.80 -0.31 -18.72
CA GLY A 699 18.88 0.34 -17.96
C GLY A 699 19.27 -0.37 -16.67
N GLU A 700 18.28 -0.82 -15.90
CA GLU A 700 18.48 -1.58 -14.66
C GLU A 700 19.25 -2.90 -14.91
N ASN A 701 18.89 -3.63 -15.96
CA ASN A 701 19.57 -4.88 -16.32
C ASN A 701 21.02 -4.65 -16.74
N ILE A 702 21.30 -3.56 -17.46
CA ILE A 702 22.65 -3.16 -17.84
C ILE A 702 23.45 -2.85 -16.58
N LEU A 703 22.93 -2.02 -15.67
CA LEU A 703 23.57 -1.69 -14.40
C LEU A 703 23.87 -2.96 -13.57
N LEU A 704 22.90 -3.86 -13.42
CA LEU A 704 23.09 -5.11 -12.69
C LEU A 704 24.22 -5.96 -13.28
N LYS A 705 24.31 -6.06 -14.61
CA LYS A 705 25.41 -6.78 -15.27
C LYS A 705 26.77 -6.13 -14.98
N LEU A 706 26.84 -4.80 -15.05
CA LEU A 706 28.07 -4.05 -14.78
C LEU A 706 28.53 -4.16 -13.31
N MET A 707 27.59 -4.06 -12.36
CA MET A 707 27.89 -4.21 -10.94
C MET A 707 28.34 -5.63 -10.60
N ASN A 708 27.75 -6.65 -11.23
CA ASN A 708 28.19 -8.04 -11.05
C ASN A 708 29.64 -8.22 -11.53
N GLU A 709 30.02 -7.65 -12.67
CA GLU A 709 31.42 -7.70 -13.16
C GLU A 709 32.38 -7.03 -12.17
N ALA A 710 32.02 -5.86 -11.62
CA ALA A 710 32.85 -5.17 -10.62
C ALA A 710 33.03 -6.01 -9.34
N ILE A 711 31.96 -6.65 -8.87
CA ILE A 711 32.04 -7.56 -7.71
C ILE A 711 32.88 -8.79 -8.06
N PHE A 712 32.74 -9.39 -9.24
CA PHE A 712 33.56 -10.54 -9.65
C PHE A 712 35.05 -10.22 -9.64
N GLU A 713 35.47 -9.06 -10.16
CA GLU A 713 36.87 -8.64 -10.10
C GLU A 713 37.38 -8.51 -8.66
N HIS A 714 36.56 -7.93 -7.77
CA HIS A 714 36.90 -7.83 -6.36
C HIS A 714 37.06 -9.20 -5.68
N LEU A 715 36.16 -10.15 -5.99
CA LEU A 715 36.25 -11.51 -5.46
C LEU A 715 37.48 -12.26 -5.98
N ARG A 716 37.88 -12.07 -7.24
CA ARG A 716 39.12 -12.64 -7.78
C ARG A 716 40.34 -12.09 -7.07
N LYS A 717 40.37 -10.77 -6.82
CA LYS A 717 41.43 -10.11 -6.07
C LYS A 717 41.58 -10.68 -4.65
N LEU A 718 40.48 -11.07 -4.02
CA LEU A 718 40.46 -11.75 -2.71
C LEU A 718 40.89 -13.22 -2.77
N GLY A 719 41.22 -13.75 -3.95
CA GLY A 719 41.66 -15.13 -4.16
C GLY A 719 40.54 -16.16 -4.04
N LEU A 720 39.28 -15.74 -4.31
CA LEU A 720 38.12 -16.62 -4.31
C LEU A 720 37.90 -17.24 -5.71
N ALA A 721 37.48 -18.50 -5.73
CA ALA A 721 36.96 -19.14 -6.92
C ALA A 721 35.49 -18.73 -7.13
N ILE A 722 35.10 -18.49 -8.39
CA ILE A 722 33.80 -17.91 -8.74
C ILE A 722 33.02 -18.85 -9.67
N ASP A 723 31.80 -19.18 -9.27
CA ASP A 723 30.75 -19.80 -10.09
C ASP A 723 29.87 -18.69 -10.67
N TYR A 724 30.19 -18.24 -11.88
CA TYR A 724 29.51 -17.12 -12.56
C TYR A 724 28.03 -17.39 -12.81
N ASN A 725 27.66 -18.64 -13.07
CA ASN A 725 26.28 -19.01 -13.38
C ASN A 725 25.38 -18.91 -12.15
N ARG A 726 25.90 -19.32 -10.99
CA ARG A 726 25.16 -19.25 -9.71
C ARG A 726 25.44 -17.98 -8.91
N ARG A 727 26.30 -17.07 -9.42
CA ARG A 727 26.78 -15.86 -8.72
C ARG A 727 27.25 -16.18 -7.31
N ARG A 728 28.10 -17.20 -7.22
CA ARG A 728 28.56 -17.76 -5.95
C ARG A 728 30.08 -17.78 -5.92
N ALA A 729 30.67 -17.38 -4.80
CA ALA A 729 32.11 -17.43 -4.59
C ALA A 729 32.45 -18.31 -3.38
N TYR A 730 33.63 -18.94 -3.43
CA TYR A 730 34.11 -19.84 -2.40
C TYR A 730 35.64 -19.88 -2.37
N PHE A 731 36.20 -20.37 -1.27
CA PHE A 731 37.65 -20.50 -1.13
C PHE A 731 38.18 -21.76 -1.84
N PRO A 732 39.20 -21.67 -2.72
CA PRO A 732 39.92 -22.84 -3.19
C PRO A 732 40.83 -23.41 -2.07
N LYS A 733 41.19 -24.70 -2.18
CA LYS A 733 42.10 -25.38 -1.24
C LYS A 733 43.50 -24.78 -1.23
N GLU A 734 44.22 -24.97 -0.13
CA GLU A 734 45.67 -24.71 -0.03
C GLU A 734 46.47 -26.00 -0.30
N GLU A 735 47.81 -25.92 -0.34
CA GLU A 735 48.70 -27.06 -0.64
C GLU A 735 48.45 -28.28 0.28
N GLN A 736 48.02 -28.03 1.52
CA GLN A 736 47.71 -29.07 2.51
C GLN A 736 46.27 -29.63 2.42
N GLY A 737 45.48 -29.21 1.42
CA GLY A 737 44.11 -29.70 1.19
C GLY A 737 43.02 -29.00 2.01
N GLU A 738 43.28 -28.65 3.26
CA GLU A 738 42.41 -27.79 4.08
C GLU A 738 42.83 -26.32 4.01
N ARG A 739 41.88 -25.41 4.25
CA ARG A 739 42.15 -23.97 4.33
C ARG A 739 41.47 -23.37 5.55
N LYS A 740 42.22 -22.59 6.34
CA LYS A 740 41.73 -21.91 7.54
C LYS A 740 41.98 -20.41 7.42
N ILE A 741 40.99 -19.60 7.74
CA ILE A 741 41.07 -18.14 7.65
C ILE A 741 40.81 -17.54 9.02
N THR A 742 41.67 -16.59 9.40
CA THR A 742 41.51 -15.81 10.62
C THR A 742 40.97 -14.43 10.26
N TYR A 743 39.90 -14.01 10.94
CA TYR A 743 39.20 -12.76 10.65
C TYR A 743 38.80 -12.05 11.94
N GLN A 744 38.50 -10.74 11.85
CA GLN A 744 37.96 -10.00 12.98
C GLN A 744 36.46 -10.28 13.13
N GLY A 745 36.12 -11.18 14.06
CA GLY A 745 34.74 -11.42 14.49
C GLY A 745 34.20 -10.29 15.38
N ARG A 746 32.93 -10.39 15.80
CA ARG A 746 32.27 -9.34 16.61
C ARG A 746 32.94 -9.06 17.95
N VAL A 747 33.45 -10.10 18.61
CA VAL A 747 33.96 -10.02 20.00
C VAL A 747 35.48 -10.25 20.06
N LYS A 748 36.03 -11.07 19.17
CA LYS A 748 37.45 -11.44 19.13
C LYS A 748 37.86 -11.87 17.72
N ARG A 749 39.18 -11.92 17.47
CA ARG A 749 39.72 -12.63 16.30
C ARG A 749 39.33 -14.10 16.37
N ALA A 750 38.75 -14.60 15.30
CA ALA A 750 38.30 -15.98 15.18
C ALA A 750 38.96 -16.64 13.97
N THR A 751 39.26 -17.93 14.06
CA THR A 751 39.79 -18.72 12.95
C THR A 751 38.75 -19.75 12.55
N ARG A 752 38.45 -19.81 11.25
CA ARG A 752 37.43 -20.69 10.68
C ARG A 752 38.04 -21.56 9.59
N THR A 753 37.73 -22.86 9.61
CA THR A 753 38.01 -23.75 8.47
C THR A 753 37.03 -23.45 7.35
N VAL A 754 37.56 -23.00 6.22
CA VAL A 754 36.77 -22.58 5.04
C VAL A 754 36.82 -23.59 3.90
N VAL A 755 37.81 -24.48 3.91
CA VAL A 755 37.87 -25.66 3.04
C VAL A 755 38.20 -26.88 3.90
N LYS A 756 37.35 -27.91 3.83
CA LYS A 756 37.50 -29.18 4.55
C LYS A 756 37.60 -30.32 3.53
N ALA A 757 38.63 -31.15 3.64
CA ALA A 757 38.74 -32.37 2.85
C ALA A 757 37.92 -33.47 3.53
N ARG A 758 37.03 -34.14 2.78
CA ARG A 758 36.27 -35.29 3.26
C ARG A 758 36.97 -36.55 2.76
N VAL A 759 37.53 -37.30 3.70
CA VAL A 759 38.26 -38.56 3.45
C VAL A 759 37.41 -39.77 3.81
N ARG A 760 37.64 -40.90 3.14
CA ARG A 760 36.99 -42.18 3.46
C ARG A 760 37.51 -42.70 4.81
N ARG A 761 36.63 -43.14 5.74
CA ARG A 761 37.05 -43.63 7.07
C ARG A 761 38.02 -44.80 6.92
N GLY A 762 39.19 -44.66 7.53
CA GLY A 762 40.23 -45.70 7.55
C GLY A 762 41.22 -45.65 6.39
N THR A 763 41.09 -44.72 5.44
CA THR A 763 42.09 -44.43 4.39
C THR A 763 42.42 -42.93 4.31
N ASP A 764 43.51 -42.57 3.64
CA ASP A 764 43.88 -41.16 3.37
C ASP A 764 43.25 -40.65 2.04
N ASP A 765 42.32 -41.41 1.45
CA ASP A 765 41.72 -41.08 0.15
C ASP A 765 40.63 -40.00 0.31
N VAL A 766 40.82 -38.88 -0.38
CA VAL A 766 39.88 -37.75 -0.37
C VAL A 766 38.74 -38.01 -1.37
N LEU A 767 37.50 -38.07 -0.87
CA LEU A 767 36.29 -38.24 -1.66
C LEU A 767 35.87 -36.93 -2.35
N TYR A 768 35.84 -35.83 -1.60
CA TYR A 768 35.56 -34.49 -2.11
C TYR A 768 35.98 -33.41 -1.10
N TYR A 769 35.96 -32.16 -1.55
CA TYR A 769 36.23 -30.98 -0.75
C TYR A 769 34.93 -30.19 -0.53
N GLU A 770 34.72 -29.79 0.71
CA GLU A 770 33.64 -28.90 1.14
C GLU A 770 34.19 -27.48 1.29
N HIS A 771 33.59 -26.54 0.57
CA HIS A 771 34.00 -25.14 0.56
C HIS A 771 32.90 -24.29 1.14
N LYS A 772 33.27 -23.41 2.08
CA LYS A 772 32.37 -22.35 2.50
C LYS A 772 32.19 -21.37 1.35
N ALA A 773 30.93 -21.06 1.05
CA ALA A 773 30.54 -20.23 -0.08
C ALA A 773 29.54 -19.15 0.32
N PHE A 774 29.34 -18.19 -0.56
CA PHE A 774 28.18 -17.30 -0.51
C PHE A 774 27.71 -16.96 -1.93
N GLY A 775 26.41 -16.88 -2.11
CA GLY A 775 25.77 -16.23 -3.24
C GLY A 775 25.63 -14.74 -2.99
N PHE A 776 25.65 -13.94 -4.05
CA PHE A 776 25.36 -12.51 -3.95
C PHE A 776 24.36 -12.04 -5.01
N THR A 777 23.60 -10.99 -4.68
CA THR A 777 22.71 -10.31 -5.62
C THR A 777 22.70 -8.82 -5.33
N VAL A 778 22.90 -8.00 -6.36
CA VAL A 778 22.73 -6.55 -6.28
C VAL A 778 21.26 -6.23 -6.54
N MET A 779 20.63 -5.43 -5.70
CA MET A 779 19.22 -5.06 -5.86
C MET A 779 18.87 -3.72 -5.19
N PRO A 780 17.82 -3.03 -5.67
CA PRO A 780 17.35 -1.78 -5.07
C PRO A 780 16.46 -2.01 -3.84
N PHE A 781 16.54 -1.10 -2.88
CA PHE A 781 15.70 -1.00 -1.69
C PHE A 781 15.21 0.45 -1.52
N GLY A 782 14.03 0.76 -2.07
CA GLY A 782 13.54 2.13 -2.11
C GLY A 782 14.41 3.00 -3.02
N GLY A 783 15.06 4.02 -2.46
CA GLY A 783 16.02 4.86 -3.18
C GLY A 783 17.47 4.36 -3.14
N ASP A 784 17.76 3.38 -2.27
CA ASP A 784 19.12 2.90 -2.00
C ASP A 784 19.39 1.57 -2.72
N TRP A 785 20.66 1.21 -2.86
CA TRP A 785 21.10 -0.07 -3.44
C TRP A 785 21.92 -0.86 -2.43
N ALA A 786 21.80 -2.19 -2.46
CA ALA A 786 22.57 -3.06 -1.58
C ALA A 786 22.98 -4.36 -2.26
N VAL A 787 24.02 -5.00 -1.72
CA VAL A 787 24.42 -6.37 -2.07
C VAL A 787 23.85 -7.31 -1.02
N LEU A 788 22.93 -8.16 -1.43
CA LEU A 788 22.39 -9.25 -0.62
C LEU A 788 23.40 -10.41 -0.59
N LEU A 789 23.79 -10.84 0.61
CA LEU A 789 24.65 -12.00 0.84
C LEU A 789 23.83 -13.22 1.25
N THR A 790 24.02 -14.34 0.57
CA THR A 790 23.38 -15.62 0.89
C THR A 790 24.46 -16.65 1.20
N PRO A 791 24.80 -16.88 2.49
CA PRO A 791 25.75 -17.92 2.85
C PRO A 791 25.34 -19.31 2.34
N GLY A 792 26.32 -20.18 2.14
CA GLY A 792 26.08 -21.57 1.79
C GLY A 792 27.39 -22.34 1.59
N TYR A 793 27.31 -23.42 0.81
CA TYR A 793 28.46 -24.29 0.53
C TYR A 793 28.60 -24.59 -0.97
N ALA A 794 29.83 -24.89 -1.37
CA ALA A 794 30.18 -25.47 -2.65
C ALA A 794 30.97 -26.75 -2.43
N PHE A 795 30.85 -27.72 -3.34
CA PHE A 795 31.47 -29.04 -3.21
C PHE A 795 32.21 -29.38 -4.49
N THR A 796 33.50 -29.72 -4.38
CA THR A 796 34.35 -30.02 -5.55
C THR A 796 35.13 -31.31 -5.36
N ARG A 797 35.47 -32.01 -6.46
CA ARG A 797 36.34 -33.21 -6.43
C ARG A 797 37.81 -32.85 -6.23
N ASP A 798 38.26 -31.76 -6.83
CA ASP A 798 39.67 -31.36 -6.88
C ASP A 798 40.08 -30.34 -5.81
N GLY A 799 39.11 -29.81 -5.06
CA GLY A 799 39.32 -28.75 -4.08
C GLY A 799 39.52 -27.37 -4.69
N VAL A 800 39.27 -27.22 -6.00
CA VAL A 800 39.52 -25.96 -6.70
C VAL A 800 38.29 -25.51 -7.49
N GLY A 801 37.74 -26.36 -8.34
CA GLY A 801 36.65 -25.92 -9.22
C GLY A 801 35.86 -26.99 -9.97
N LYS A 802 36.23 -28.28 -9.89
CA LYS A 802 35.46 -29.36 -10.53
C LYS A 802 34.32 -29.80 -9.60
N PRO A 803 33.04 -29.46 -9.88
CA PRO A 803 31.94 -29.83 -9.01
C PRO A 803 31.73 -31.35 -8.94
N ILE A 804 31.21 -31.84 -7.82
CA ILE A 804 30.70 -33.22 -7.72
C ILE A 804 29.35 -33.36 -8.44
N GLY A 805 28.83 -34.58 -8.58
CA GLY A 805 27.56 -34.85 -9.28
C GLY A 805 26.38 -34.00 -8.77
N ARG A 806 25.49 -33.56 -9.68
CA ARG A 806 24.41 -32.60 -9.35
C ARG A 806 23.45 -33.10 -8.29
N GLU A 807 23.10 -34.38 -8.30
CA GLU A 807 22.23 -35.01 -7.29
C GLU A 807 22.88 -34.99 -5.90
N LYS A 808 24.18 -35.35 -5.84
CA LYS A 808 25.00 -35.29 -4.63
C LYS A 808 25.11 -33.87 -4.06
N ILE A 809 25.29 -32.85 -4.91
CA ILE A 809 25.30 -31.43 -4.48
C ILE A 809 23.97 -31.04 -3.84
N ASN A 810 22.84 -31.44 -4.44
CA ASN A 810 21.52 -31.06 -3.95
C ASN A 810 21.25 -31.67 -2.58
N ILE A 811 21.52 -32.97 -2.40
CA ILE A 811 21.34 -33.67 -1.11
C ILE A 811 22.19 -33.03 -0.01
N LEU A 812 23.48 -32.82 -0.28
CA LEU A 812 24.42 -32.24 0.68
C LEU A 812 24.06 -30.78 1.03
N SER A 813 23.63 -29.99 0.03
CA SER A 813 23.22 -28.59 0.25
C SER A 813 21.91 -28.51 1.03
N THR A 814 20.91 -29.34 0.73
CA THR A 814 19.62 -29.36 1.44
C THR A 814 19.81 -29.79 2.89
N ARG A 815 20.68 -30.76 3.17
CA ARG A 815 20.98 -31.19 4.54
C ARG A 815 21.71 -30.11 5.36
N ARG A 816 22.65 -29.37 4.76
CA ARG A 816 23.29 -28.21 5.40
C ARG A 816 22.29 -27.09 5.67
N ALA A 817 21.45 -26.75 4.68
CA ALA A 817 20.44 -25.70 4.80
C ALA A 817 19.35 -26.03 5.85
N ALA A 818 19.04 -27.31 6.06
CA ALA A 818 18.08 -27.75 7.09
C ALA A 818 18.52 -27.43 8.53
N ARG A 819 19.79 -27.08 8.75
CA ARG A 819 20.35 -26.70 10.06
C ARG A 819 20.90 -25.26 10.09
N ASP A 820 20.52 -24.41 9.14
CA ASP A 820 20.88 -22.98 9.11
C ASP A 820 19.94 -22.17 10.02
N PHE A 821 20.31 -22.06 11.30
CA PHE A 821 19.60 -21.21 12.27
C PHE A 821 20.10 -19.76 12.27
N ASN A 822 19.26 -18.83 12.75
CA ASN A 822 19.54 -17.38 12.73
C ASN A 822 20.93 -16.99 13.29
N PRO A 823 21.42 -17.52 14.43
CA PRO A 823 22.75 -17.19 14.93
C PRO A 823 23.88 -17.63 13.99
N THR A 824 23.77 -18.82 13.40
CA THR A 824 24.76 -19.40 12.47
C THR A 824 24.82 -18.59 11.17
N VAL A 825 23.67 -18.23 10.62
CA VAL A 825 23.59 -17.39 9.42
C VAL A 825 24.18 -16.00 9.69
N HIS A 826 23.91 -15.41 10.86
CA HIS A 826 24.47 -14.12 11.23
C HIS A 826 26.01 -14.16 11.39
N HIS A 827 26.57 -15.23 11.94
CA HIS A 827 28.01 -15.44 11.99
C HIS A 827 28.63 -15.57 10.59
N ASP A 828 27.95 -16.27 9.68
CA ASP A 828 28.38 -16.44 8.29
C ASP A 828 28.36 -15.12 7.52
N VAL A 829 27.30 -14.35 7.68
CA VAL A 829 27.13 -13.02 7.09
C VAL A 829 28.19 -12.05 7.62
N THR A 830 28.47 -12.08 8.93
CA THR A 830 29.56 -11.28 9.53
C THR A 830 30.93 -11.69 8.98
N PHE A 831 31.18 -13.00 8.86
CA PHE A 831 32.41 -13.53 8.29
C PHE A 831 32.61 -13.03 6.85
N TRP A 832 31.60 -13.19 5.98
CA TRP A 832 31.72 -12.74 4.59
C TRP A 832 31.87 -11.22 4.45
N ALA A 833 31.19 -10.43 5.29
CA ALA A 833 31.38 -8.98 5.31
C ALA A 833 32.82 -8.60 5.68
N SER A 834 33.44 -9.30 6.64
CA SER A 834 34.84 -9.12 7.02
C SER A 834 35.81 -9.50 5.88
N ILE A 835 35.56 -10.60 5.17
CA ILE A 835 36.38 -11.01 4.02
C ILE A 835 36.29 -9.99 2.88
N LEU A 836 35.08 -9.55 2.54
CA LEU A 836 34.86 -8.56 1.47
C LEU A 836 35.50 -7.22 1.79
N SER A 837 35.47 -6.81 3.06
CA SER A 837 36.09 -5.55 3.50
C SER A 837 37.59 -5.65 3.79
N GLU A 838 38.21 -6.84 3.69
CA GLU A 838 39.58 -7.09 4.18
C GLU A 838 39.80 -6.60 5.63
N ASP A 839 38.78 -6.79 6.47
CA ASP A 839 38.70 -6.30 7.84
C ASP A 839 38.74 -4.75 8.00
N ALA A 840 38.48 -3.97 6.95
CA ALA A 840 38.35 -2.52 7.06
C ALA A 840 37.18 -2.09 7.97
N ASP A 841 37.36 -1.02 8.73
CA ASP A 841 36.32 -0.46 9.59
C ASP A 841 35.45 0.54 8.80
N GLY A 842 34.12 0.42 8.92
CA GLY A 842 33.16 1.31 8.27
C GLY A 842 32.92 0.99 6.80
N VAL A 843 33.32 1.90 5.92
CA VAL A 843 33.06 1.81 4.46
C VAL A 843 34.32 1.28 3.77
N PHE A 844 34.15 0.38 2.80
CA PHE A 844 35.25 -0.17 2.01
C PHE A 844 34.96 -0.04 0.51
N ALA A 845 36.03 0.12 -0.27
CA ALA A 845 35.92 0.17 -1.73
C ALA A 845 36.02 -1.24 -2.34
N LEU A 846 35.29 -1.48 -3.41
CA LEU A 846 35.60 -2.62 -4.28
C LEU A 846 37.01 -2.42 -4.85
N THR A 847 37.89 -3.38 -4.58
CA THR A 847 39.29 -3.35 -5.01
C THR A 847 39.52 -4.29 -6.18
N PHE A 848 40.28 -3.85 -7.17
CA PHE A 848 40.56 -4.58 -8.41
C PHE A 848 41.99 -5.09 -8.41
N GLU A 849 42.27 -6.20 -9.12
CA GLU A 849 43.57 -6.87 -9.09
C GLU A 849 44.72 -5.98 -9.59
N ARG A 850 45.78 -5.81 -8.78
CA ARG A 850 46.91 -4.89 -9.07
C ARG A 850 47.77 -5.28 -10.27
N GLN A 851 47.71 -6.54 -10.71
CA GLN A 851 48.42 -7.01 -11.91
C GLN A 851 47.70 -6.61 -13.22
N ASN A 852 46.49 -6.04 -13.11
CA ASN A 852 45.71 -5.56 -14.23
C ASN A 852 46.01 -4.07 -14.47
N GLU A 853 46.59 -3.74 -15.63
CA GLU A 853 46.89 -2.35 -16.06
C GLU A 853 45.64 -1.46 -16.09
N LEU A 854 44.44 -2.05 -16.10
CA LEU A 854 43.16 -1.37 -16.09
C LEU A 854 42.68 -0.93 -14.70
N SER A 855 43.34 -1.37 -13.63
CA SER A 855 42.91 -1.09 -12.24
C SER A 855 42.90 0.40 -11.88
N SER A 856 43.77 1.23 -12.47
CA SER A 856 43.79 2.69 -12.29
C SER A 856 42.61 3.41 -12.95
N TYR A 857 41.88 2.74 -13.83
CA TYR A 857 40.72 3.26 -14.56
C TYR A 857 39.40 2.73 -13.99
N ALA A 858 39.46 1.92 -12.92
CA ALA A 858 38.29 1.29 -12.32
C ALA A 858 37.39 2.29 -11.58
N PRO A 859 36.08 2.02 -11.47
CA PRO A 859 35.17 2.88 -10.74
C PRO A 859 35.48 2.89 -9.24
N THR A 860 35.14 3.98 -8.57
CA THR A 860 35.02 3.97 -7.11
C THR A 860 33.60 3.52 -6.76
N ILE A 861 33.51 2.40 -6.04
CA ILE A 861 32.24 1.85 -5.55
C ILE A 861 32.46 1.56 -4.07
N LEU A 862 31.70 2.22 -3.21
CA LEU A 862 31.85 2.11 -1.76
C LEU A 862 30.70 1.31 -1.16
N LEU A 863 31.04 0.32 -0.34
CA LEU A 863 30.08 -0.51 0.40
C LEU A 863 30.29 -0.32 1.89
N SER A 864 29.18 -0.34 2.63
CA SER A 864 29.21 -0.35 4.08
C SER A 864 29.44 -1.78 4.59
N ARG A 865 30.44 -1.96 5.47
CA ARG A 865 30.61 -3.22 6.23
C ARG A 865 29.49 -3.38 7.27
N SER A 866 28.96 -2.28 7.80
CA SER A 866 27.92 -2.33 8.83
C SER A 866 26.59 -2.72 8.21
N GLN A 867 26.07 -3.85 8.66
CA GLN A 867 24.75 -4.31 8.28
C GLN A 867 23.68 -3.48 9.02
N PRO A 868 22.62 -3.03 8.34
CA PRO A 868 21.47 -2.45 9.00
C PRO A 868 20.92 -3.38 10.09
N THR A 869 20.68 -2.84 11.27
CA THR A 869 20.11 -3.57 12.42
C THR A 869 18.85 -2.91 12.93
N VAL A 870 17.89 -3.71 13.40
CA VAL A 870 16.72 -3.25 14.15
C VAL A 870 16.64 -4.04 15.46
N ALA A 871 16.22 -3.41 16.55
CA ALA A 871 16.00 -4.07 17.82
C ALA A 871 14.49 -4.15 18.09
N PHE A 872 14.01 -5.31 18.53
CA PHE A 872 12.64 -5.49 19.02
C PHE A 872 12.66 -5.97 20.47
N SER A 873 11.67 -5.57 21.27
CA SER A 873 11.43 -6.10 22.61
C SER A 873 10.82 -7.51 22.54
N SER A 874 11.38 -8.50 23.24
CA SER A 874 11.04 -9.94 23.10
C SER A 874 9.66 -10.37 23.62
N THR A 875 8.77 -9.48 24.06
CA THR A 875 7.42 -9.86 24.48
C THR A 875 6.57 -10.50 23.37
N ALA A 876 7.06 -10.53 22.12
CA ALA A 876 6.43 -11.21 20.99
C ALA A 876 6.91 -12.66 20.72
N PHE A 877 8.00 -13.14 21.33
CA PHE A 877 8.58 -14.46 20.99
C PHE A 877 9.25 -15.12 22.21
N SER A 878 8.46 -15.65 23.14
CA SER A 878 8.95 -16.38 24.31
C SER A 878 9.09 -17.89 24.06
N GLU A 879 9.97 -18.30 23.14
CA GLU A 879 10.45 -19.70 23.04
C GLU A 879 11.84 -19.69 22.38
N SER A 880 12.95 -19.52 23.13
CA SER A 880 14.28 -19.62 22.49
C SER A 880 15.48 -19.96 23.40
N GLU A 881 15.31 -20.33 24.67
CA GLU A 881 16.49 -20.70 25.50
C GLU A 881 16.84 -22.19 25.44
N GLU A 882 15.91 -23.09 25.08
CA GLU A 882 16.22 -24.53 24.93
C GLU A 882 16.91 -24.86 23.59
N LEU A 883 16.73 -24.02 22.55
CA LEU A 883 17.17 -24.30 21.18
C LEU A 883 18.69 -24.17 20.97
N ASP A 884 19.36 -23.22 21.62
CA ASP A 884 20.80 -22.96 21.41
C ASP A 884 21.69 -24.12 21.88
N SER A 885 21.24 -24.89 22.88
CA SER A 885 21.95 -26.07 23.38
C SER A 885 21.74 -27.33 22.55
N GLU A 886 20.59 -27.47 21.88
CA GLU A 886 20.30 -28.55 20.93
C GLU A 886 21.06 -28.35 19.60
N ILE A 887 21.23 -27.10 19.16
CA ILE A 887 21.91 -26.75 17.90
C ILE A 887 23.39 -27.17 17.89
N GLU A 888 24.10 -27.03 19.00
CA GLU A 888 25.53 -27.37 19.09
C GLU A 888 25.77 -28.89 19.11
N ALA A 889 24.86 -29.65 19.74
CA ALA A 889 24.86 -31.13 19.73
C ALA A 889 24.47 -31.71 18.36
N ASP A 890 23.53 -31.07 17.65
CA ASP A 890 23.12 -31.47 16.30
C ASP A 890 24.19 -31.21 15.24
N LEU A 891 25.10 -30.24 15.44
CA LEU A 891 26.19 -29.95 14.49
C LEU A 891 27.28 -31.04 14.50
N GLU A 892 27.59 -31.62 15.66
CA GLU A 892 28.55 -32.73 15.76
C GLU A 892 27.97 -34.01 15.14
N ASN A 893 26.70 -34.32 15.39
CA ASN A 893 26.00 -35.46 14.77
C ASN A 893 25.93 -35.35 13.22
N LEU A 894 25.85 -34.13 12.67
CA LEU A 894 25.81 -33.91 11.20
C LEU A 894 27.11 -34.33 10.52
N ASP A 895 28.25 -34.00 11.12
CA ASP A 895 29.55 -34.20 10.51
C ASP A 895 29.90 -35.69 10.42
N ASP A 896 29.38 -36.51 11.35
CA ASP A 896 29.46 -37.96 11.33
C ASP A 896 28.50 -38.61 10.33
N GLU A 897 27.26 -38.10 10.22
CA GLU A 897 26.24 -38.61 9.28
C GLU A 897 26.61 -38.32 7.81
N LEU A 898 27.15 -37.12 7.52
CA LEU A 898 27.63 -36.75 6.18
C LEU A 898 28.84 -37.58 5.76
N SER A 899 29.69 -37.96 6.71
CA SER A 899 30.86 -38.82 6.44
C SER A 899 30.42 -40.26 6.14
N ALA A 900 29.41 -40.79 6.85
CA ALA A 900 28.85 -42.13 6.60
C ALA A 900 28.16 -42.25 5.22
N LEU A 901 27.40 -41.23 4.79
CA LEU A 901 26.76 -41.23 3.46
C LEU A 901 27.75 -41.10 2.31
N ALA A 902 28.84 -40.36 2.53
CA ALA A 902 29.92 -40.28 1.55
C ALA A 902 30.59 -41.65 1.33
N GLU A 903 30.61 -42.51 2.36
CA GLU A 903 31.13 -43.88 2.30
C GLU A 903 30.16 -44.87 1.65
N GLU A 904 28.87 -44.85 2.00
CA GLU A 904 27.85 -45.73 1.39
C GLU A 904 27.76 -45.52 -0.13
N GLU A 905 27.81 -44.29 -0.62
CA GLU A 905 27.76 -44.01 -2.06
C GLU A 905 29.09 -44.27 -2.79
N ALA A 906 30.23 -44.12 -2.11
CA ALA A 906 31.52 -44.48 -2.73
C ALA A 906 31.63 -46.01 -2.90
N GLN A 907 30.94 -46.78 -2.07
CA GLN A 907 30.81 -48.23 -2.23
C GLN A 907 29.87 -48.62 -3.38
N SER A 908 28.85 -47.80 -3.70
CA SER A 908 27.99 -48.01 -4.88
C SER A 908 28.65 -47.60 -6.20
N GLU A 909 29.49 -46.55 -6.21
CA GLU A 909 30.27 -46.18 -7.41
C GLU A 909 31.39 -47.20 -7.72
N ASP A 910 32.03 -47.78 -6.69
CA ASP A 910 33.00 -48.88 -6.86
C ASP A 910 32.31 -50.18 -7.35
N SER A 911 31.05 -50.45 -6.97
CA SER A 911 30.30 -51.61 -7.48
C SER A 911 29.82 -51.44 -8.92
N ASP A 912 29.40 -50.24 -9.31
CA ASP A 912 28.98 -49.95 -10.70
C ASP A 912 30.19 -49.99 -11.66
N GLN A 913 31.41 -49.64 -11.21
CA GLN A 913 32.64 -49.79 -12.00
C GLN A 913 33.15 -51.25 -12.06
N GLU A 914 33.01 -52.03 -10.99
CA GLU A 914 33.31 -53.48 -11.02
C GLU A 914 32.32 -54.27 -11.89
N ASP A 915 31.06 -53.84 -11.98
CA ASP A 915 30.07 -54.47 -12.88
C ASP A 915 30.29 -54.07 -14.35
N ASP A 916 30.71 -52.83 -14.66
CA ASP A 916 31.12 -52.40 -16.02
C ASP A 916 32.44 -53.07 -16.50
N GLU A 917 33.37 -53.40 -15.59
CA GLU A 917 34.57 -54.19 -15.93
C GLU A 917 34.27 -55.69 -16.08
N ARG A 918 33.28 -56.24 -15.35
CA ARG A 918 32.83 -57.64 -15.54
C ARG A 918 31.99 -57.86 -16.79
N ASP A 919 31.30 -56.83 -17.28
CA ASP A 919 30.57 -56.89 -18.55
C ASP A 919 31.49 -56.70 -19.78
N GLN A 920 32.72 -56.18 -19.63
CA GLN A 920 33.72 -56.15 -20.70
C GLN A 920 34.53 -57.46 -20.84
N ASP A 921 34.57 -58.31 -19.81
CA ASP A 921 35.19 -59.64 -19.86
C ASP A 921 34.21 -60.76 -20.32
N ASN A 922 32.95 -60.40 -20.66
CA ASN A 922 31.91 -61.34 -21.09
C ASN A 922 31.37 -61.14 -22.53
N ASP A 923 31.93 -60.20 -23.30
CA ASP A 923 31.73 -60.10 -24.75
C ASP A 923 33.05 -60.41 -25.49
N ASP A 924 33.38 -61.70 -25.51
CA ASP A 924 34.31 -62.37 -26.43
C ASP A 924 33.51 -63.31 -27.37
#